data_AF-A0A8H7Z9L6-F1
#
_entry.id   AF-A0A8H7Z9L6-F1
#
_cell.length_a   1.000
_cell.length_b   1.000
_cell.length_c   1.000
_cell.angle_alpha   90.00
_cell.angle_beta   90.00
_cell.angle_gamma   90.00
#
_symmetry.space_group_name_H-M   'P 1'
#
loop_
_entity.id
_entity.type
_entity.pdbx_description
1 polymer ?
#
loop_
_entity_poly.entity_id
_entity_poly.type
_entity_poly.pdbx_seq_one_letter_code
_entity_poly.pdbx_strand_id
1 'polypeptide(L)'
;MELLLKIFKAAPELVFDFFSKRTMFTSDPKPTPSWLGESAFLFSTIKLPIPANCGWKGSPVLVPPPVTVVIESILPRPLTQKILTRCLNQNTDIITLFAVRTVTLALRKLQNVLRMFNADRKTGQELWTQAAAKLVEEFCRRSPSIKDVILLFRNTAKDNLPQQHAVLELLSMFYRVIPTVALEEKFDISLILVEVLKQLNDGQSEPDDKELLFSQLQSLLLIAQELPMMRWWQKPESLQFSAFVSVLRVLTEMTTIQAPIQDVKILIQDVLIQNSVILGPASFNALLLSIGVSDRAALITELSFLDNCITRLIKKPVFYLDLAESLVSSGQENLSLLVSVISEQWPFVIKSGQPDKQTAISSWISRLLGLLHVAGEDEGALMRVLDSVIDSTENRKARSALKSAFKHAKLAVDKDGNDRKLSTTVVSPTFESQVQRPRVNLTDIFGELPVESESHPVLNRWEREEIELALEKGHIGDLMFCLCSEYEEIRRQAGAAIPRFMVKIRESTYEESQSIYILAGEILETAKDVGLEAPLPYIAGELAARILMVLTNPLHTLYGKVNKFLNKGPRWEVVKIPSYWIDKILLHESEYDDSYHEEVGWLLGLFINGLRTKKDMDIYRRANVFERVLSLYNSPTLPDSLRRMILHLIFRGSQVDGSTILLTRNGALSWIQGQVSAHDGQSDILREIANELYEKCDHEWLDRWSGSSLPLVIAQMSAENN
;
A
#
# COMPACT_ATOMS: atom_id res chain seq x y z
N MET A 1 -16.30 -35.91 32.81
CA MET A 1 -15.93 -34.69 32.05
C MET A 1 -17.11 -34.08 31.32
N GLU A 2 -17.96 -34.88 30.64
CA GLU A 2 -19.14 -34.36 29.92
C GLU A 2 -20.12 -33.56 30.79
N LEU A 3 -20.38 -33.99 32.04
CA LEU A 3 -21.24 -33.25 32.96
C LEU A 3 -20.70 -31.82 33.23
N LEU A 4 -19.38 -31.68 33.44
CA LEU A 4 -18.75 -30.38 33.64
C LEU A 4 -18.87 -29.50 32.40
N LEU A 5 -18.70 -30.06 31.20
CA LEU A 5 -18.88 -29.31 29.95
C LEU A 5 -20.33 -28.83 29.77
N LYS A 6 -21.33 -29.64 30.16
CA LYS A 6 -22.74 -29.23 30.18
C LYS A 6 -23.00 -28.10 31.19
N ILE A 7 -22.37 -28.18 32.36
CA ILE A 7 -22.44 -27.12 33.39
C ILE A 7 -21.83 -25.82 32.86
N PHE A 8 -20.61 -25.85 32.30
CA PHE A 8 -19.96 -24.68 31.72
C PHE A 8 -20.73 -24.10 30.54
N LYS A 9 -21.40 -24.94 29.74
CA LYS A 9 -22.27 -24.46 28.66
C LYS A 9 -23.49 -23.71 29.20
N ALA A 10 -24.05 -24.13 30.34
CA ALA A 10 -25.21 -23.50 30.96
C ALA A 10 -24.84 -22.25 31.80
N ALA A 11 -23.67 -22.27 32.43
CA ALA A 11 -23.12 -21.21 33.30
C ALA A 11 -21.62 -21.00 33.00
N PRO A 12 -21.29 -20.22 31.95
CA PRO A 12 -19.91 -19.98 31.50
C PRO A 12 -19.00 -19.30 32.53
N GLU A 13 -19.56 -18.51 33.44
CA GLU A 13 -18.84 -17.86 34.53
C GLU A 13 -18.17 -18.88 35.48
N LEU A 14 -18.70 -20.10 35.56
CA LEU A 14 -18.12 -21.17 36.38
C LEU A 14 -16.80 -21.70 35.83
N VAL A 15 -16.48 -21.42 34.56
CA VAL A 15 -15.17 -21.74 33.98
C VAL A 15 -14.07 -21.01 34.76
N PHE A 16 -14.29 -19.74 35.10
CA PHE A 16 -13.35 -18.93 35.88
C PHE A 16 -13.10 -19.53 37.27
N ASP A 17 -14.17 -19.85 38.01
CA ASP A 17 -14.05 -20.38 39.38
C ASP A 17 -13.36 -21.76 39.39
N PHE A 18 -13.72 -22.62 38.44
CA PHE A 18 -13.17 -23.97 38.34
C PHE A 18 -11.66 -23.96 38.07
N PHE A 19 -11.20 -23.22 37.06
CA PHE A 19 -9.78 -23.19 36.70
C PHE A 19 -8.93 -22.30 37.61
N SER A 20 -9.55 -21.39 38.36
CA SER A 20 -8.84 -20.64 39.41
C SER A 20 -8.41 -21.52 40.58
N LYS A 21 -9.14 -22.61 40.85
CA LYS A 21 -8.90 -23.52 41.99
C LYS A 21 -8.17 -24.81 41.62
N ARG A 22 -8.10 -25.15 40.33
CA ARG A 22 -7.55 -26.43 39.86
C ARG A 22 -6.20 -26.26 39.19
N THR A 23 -5.20 -26.95 39.72
CA THR A 23 -3.90 -27.16 39.08
C THR A 23 -4.01 -28.29 38.04
N MET A 24 -3.50 -28.04 36.85
CA MET A 24 -3.34 -29.01 35.75
C MET A 24 -1.96 -28.78 35.10
N PHE A 25 -1.48 -29.71 34.29
CA PHE A 25 -0.15 -29.64 33.64
C PHE A 25 1.01 -29.46 34.62
N THR A 26 1.00 -30.22 35.72
CA THR A 26 2.09 -30.22 36.71
C THR A 26 3.37 -30.89 36.20
N SER A 27 3.25 -31.71 35.15
CA SER A 27 4.36 -32.39 34.48
C SER A 27 4.64 -31.77 33.11
N ASP A 28 5.88 -31.96 32.62
CA ASP A 28 6.24 -31.55 31.28
C ASP A 28 5.35 -32.20 30.22
N PRO A 29 5.05 -31.49 29.11
CA PRO A 29 4.20 -32.00 28.07
C PRO A 29 4.79 -33.30 27.50
N LYS A 30 4.03 -34.38 27.66
CA LYS A 30 4.36 -35.73 27.19
C LYS A 30 3.03 -36.43 26.87
N PRO A 31 2.98 -37.33 25.86
CA PRO A 31 1.73 -37.97 25.43
C PRO A 31 1.32 -39.09 26.41
N THR A 32 1.21 -38.76 27.70
CA THR A 32 0.72 -39.66 28.74
C THR A 32 -0.81 -39.61 28.78
N PRO A 33 -1.49 -40.69 29.17
CA PRO A 33 -2.95 -40.69 29.27
C PRO A 33 -3.52 -39.57 30.15
N SER A 34 -2.83 -39.20 31.23
CA SER A 34 -3.22 -38.08 32.11
C SER A 34 -3.13 -36.75 31.38
N TRP A 35 -2.01 -36.49 30.69
CA TRP A 35 -1.81 -35.23 29.96
C TRP A 35 -2.78 -35.10 28.79
N LEU A 36 -3.01 -36.19 28.04
CA LEU A 36 -4.00 -36.24 26.95
C LEU A 36 -5.43 -36.04 27.46
N GLY A 37 -5.76 -36.55 28.64
CA GLY A 37 -7.05 -36.32 29.28
C GLY A 37 -7.26 -34.85 29.69
N GLU A 38 -6.25 -34.23 30.30
CA GLU A 38 -6.29 -32.81 30.68
C GLU A 38 -6.37 -31.89 29.45
N SER A 39 -5.56 -32.17 28.42
CA SER A 39 -5.53 -31.39 27.18
C SER A 39 -6.85 -31.51 26.41
N ALA A 40 -7.43 -32.70 26.28
CA ALA A 40 -8.72 -32.90 25.65
C ALA A 40 -9.87 -32.19 26.40
N PHE A 41 -9.82 -32.16 27.74
CA PHE A 41 -10.80 -31.45 28.55
C PHE A 41 -10.73 -29.93 28.36
N LEU A 42 -9.52 -29.37 28.35
CA LEU A 42 -9.30 -27.94 28.11
C LEU A 42 -9.69 -27.53 26.69
N PHE A 43 -9.30 -28.32 25.70
CA PHE A 43 -9.68 -28.11 24.31
C PHE A 43 -11.21 -28.07 24.15
N SER A 44 -11.90 -29.03 24.77
CA SER A 44 -13.37 -29.10 24.77
C SER A 44 -14.02 -27.91 25.49
N THR A 45 -13.36 -27.39 26.54
CA THR A 45 -13.85 -26.22 27.28
C THR A 45 -13.73 -24.94 26.45
N ILE A 46 -12.62 -24.76 25.74
CA ILE A 46 -12.42 -23.61 24.84
C ILE A 46 -13.45 -23.65 23.69
N LYS A 47 -13.75 -24.85 23.16
CA LYS A 47 -14.74 -25.07 22.09
C LYS A 47 -16.18 -24.71 22.49
N LEU A 48 -16.49 -24.50 23.77
CA LEU A 48 -17.82 -24.08 24.20
C LEU A 48 -18.23 -22.75 23.55
N PRO A 49 -19.50 -22.60 23.12
CA PRO A 49 -19.97 -21.42 22.43
C PRO A 49 -19.96 -20.19 23.34
N ILE A 50 -19.80 -19.01 22.73
CA ILE A 50 -19.94 -17.73 23.44
C ILE A 50 -21.44 -17.48 23.64
N PRO A 51 -21.88 -17.15 24.87
CA PRO A 51 -23.28 -16.80 25.12
C PRO A 51 -23.69 -15.54 24.38
N ALA A 52 -24.91 -15.51 23.86
CA ALA A 52 -25.50 -14.29 23.34
C ALA A 52 -25.50 -13.19 24.40
N ASN A 53 -25.23 -11.94 24.00
CA ASN A 53 -25.15 -10.78 24.88
C ASN A 53 -24.24 -10.99 26.11
N CYS A 54 -23.14 -11.76 25.97
CA CYS A 54 -22.23 -12.07 27.07
C CYS A 54 -22.90 -12.73 28.30
N GLY A 55 -24.05 -13.38 28.12
CA GLY A 55 -24.78 -14.08 29.20
C GLY A 55 -25.83 -13.23 29.92
N TRP A 56 -26.00 -11.96 29.54
CA TRP A 56 -27.02 -11.08 30.12
C TRP A 56 -28.43 -11.44 29.63
N LYS A 57 -29.37 -11.58 30.57
CA LYS A 57 -30.78 -11.92 30.30
C LYS A 57 -31.70 -10.70 30.09
N GLY A 58 -31.14 -9.49 29.94
CA GLY A 58 -31.91 -8.25 29.74
C GLY A 58 -31.14 -7.19 28.94
N SER A 59 -31.87 -6.26 28.31
CA SER A 59 -31.35 -5.11 27.54
C SER A 59 -31.78 -3.80 28.24
N PRO A 60 -30.93 -2.77 28.34
CA PRO A 60 -29.56 -2.66 27.80
C PRO A 60 -28.47 -3.10 28.78
N VAL A 61 -27.40 -3.70 28.25
CA VAL A 61 -26.20 -4.07 29.03
C VAL A 61 -25.32 -2.84 29.18
N LEU A 62 -25.22 -2.30 30.40
CA LEU A 62 -24.44 -1.08 30.67
C LEU A 62 -22.92 -1.31 30.77
N VAL A 63 -22.47 -2.49 31.20
CA VAL A 63 -21.06 -2.74 31.54
C VAL A 63 -20.57 -4.07 30.94
N PRO A 64 -19.36 -4.12 30.37
CA PRO A 64 -18.78 -5.39 29.90
C PRO A 64 -18.54 -6.36 31.07
N PRO A 65 -18.61 -7.69 30.83
CA PRO A 65 -18.18 -8.66 31.82
C PRO A 65 -16.70 -8.46 32.18
N PRO A 66 -16.27 -8.74 33.42
CA PRO A 66 -14.89 -8.58 33.83
C PRO A 66 -13.93 -9.36 32.93
N VAL A 67 -12.88 -8.69 32.45
CA VAL A 67 -11.84 -9.28 31.57
C VAL A 67 -11.25 -10.55 32.19
N THR A 68 -11.08 -10.57 33.52
CA THR A 68 -10.58 -11.71 34.29
C THR A 68 -11.45 -12.96 34.18
N VAL A 69 -12.76 -12.82 33.97
CA VAL A 69 -13.69 -13.94 33.79
C VAL A 69 -13.74 -14.36 32.32
N VAL A 70 -13.79 -13.38 31.42
CA VAL A 70 -13.88 -13.62 29.97
C VAL A 70 -12.65 -14.37 29.46
N ILE A 71 -11.44 -13.98 29.90
CA ILE A 71 -10.22 -14.64 29.45
C ILE A 71 -10.18 -16.11 29.82
N GLU A 72 -10.74 -16.54 30.96
CA GLU A 72 -10.75 -17.96 31.34
C GLU A 72 -11.63 -18.81 30.42
N SER A 73 -12.63 -18.20 29.75
CA SER A 73 -13.43 -18.86 28.73
C SER A 73 -12.73 -18.93 27.36
N ILE A 74 -11.77 -18.03 27.09
CA ILE A 74 -11.01 -17.94 25.84
C ILE A 74 -9.74 -18.78 25.91
N LEU A 75 -8.91 -18.51 26.90
CA LEU A 75 -7.64 -19.20 27.18
C LEU A 75 -7.52 -19.45 28.70
N PRO A 76 -8.06 -20.60 29.19
CA PRO A 76 -8.05 -20.97 30.59
C PRO A 76 -6.65 -20.97 31.21
N ARG A 77 -6.55 -20.55 32.47
CA ARG A 77 -5.30 -20.34 33.24
C ARG A 77 -4.31 -21.50 33.22
N PRO A 78 -4.72 -22.79 33.22
CA PRO A 78 -3.75 -23.88 33.08
C PRO A 78 -2.87 -23.78 31.83
N LEU A 79 -3.36 -23.14 30.77
CA LEU A 79 -2.62 -22.89 29.54
C LEU A 79 -1.83 -21.59 29.68
N THR A 80 -0.68 -21.69 30.33
CA THR A 80 0.27 -20.57 30.42
C THR A 80 1.10 -20.45 29.15
N GLN A 81 1.64 -19.26 28.90
CA GLN A 81 2.58 -19.01 27.81
C GLN A 81 3.74 -20.02 27.85
N LYS A 82 4.31 -20.28 29.03
CA LYS A 82 5.41 -21.24 29.21
C LYS A 82 5.03 -22.66 28.76
N ILE A 83 3.83 -23.13 29.10
CA ILE A 83 3.36 -24.48 28.73
C ILE A 83 3.12 -24.54 27.23
N LEU A 84 2.41 -23.55 26.67
CA LEU A 84 2.10 -23.51 25.24
C LEU A 84 3.37 -23.39 24.40
N THR A 85 4.30 -22.50 24.74
CA THR A 85 5.60 -22.37 24.05
C THR A 85 6.42 -23.65 24.17
N ARG A 86 6.40 -24.36 25.30
CA ARG A 86 7.04 -25.68 25.40
C ARG A 86 6.39 -26.70 24.48
N CYS A 87 5.06 -26.74 24.40
CA CYS A 87 4.34 -27.64 23.51
C CYS A 87 4.65 -27.38 22.03
N LEU A 88 4.80 -26.10 21.63
CA LEU A 88 5.19 -25.74 20.26
C LEU A 88 6.61 -26.20 19.90
N ASN A 89 7.52 -26.23 20.89
CA ASN A 89 8.93 -26.60 20.68
C ASN A 89 9.22 -28.10 20.91
N GLN A 90 8.19 -28.95 21.03
CA GLN A 90 8.39 -30.40 21.16
C GLN A 90 8.46 -31.11 19.80
N ASN A 91 9.23 -32.19 19.76
CA ASN A 91 9.34 -33.08 18.58
C ASN A 91 8.18 -34.09 18.48
N THR A 92 7.09 -33.90 19.24
CA THR A 92 5.95 -34.83 19.26
C THR A 92 4.73 -34.17 18.65
N ASP A 93 4.37 -34.59 17.44
CA ASP A 93 3.34 -33.96 16.61
C ASP A 93 2.00 -33.77 17.32
N ILE A 94 1.54 -34.75 18.12
CA ILE A 94 0.25 -34.64 18.82
C ILE A 94 0.22 -33.50 19.86
N ILE A 95 1.36 -33.22 20.49
CA ILE A 95 1.50 -32.15 21.50
C ILE A 95 1.59 -30.80 20.81
N THR A 96 2.38 -30.73 19.74
CA THR A 96 2.52 -29.53 18.91
C THR A 96 1.19 -29.16 18.27
N LEU A 97 0.48 -30.14 17.71
CA LEU A 97 -0.85 -29.96 17.12
C LEU A 97 -1.89 -29.56 18.17
N PHE A 98 -1.84 -30.11 19.38
CA PHE A 98 -2.69 -29.66 20.48
C PHE A 98 -2.49 -28.16 20.75
N ALA A 99 -1.24 -27.70 20.89
CA ALA A 99 -0.96 -26.29 21.15
C ALA A 99 -1.42 -25.40 19.99
N VAL A 100 -1.08 -25.77 18.75
CA VAL A 100 -1.48 -25.05 17.54
C VAL A 100 -3.01 -24.92 17.48
N ARG A 101 -3.74 -26.03 17.54
CA ARG A 101 -5.21 -26.04 17.44
C ARG A 101 -5.88 -25.32 18.62
N THR A 102 -5.32 -25.42 19.82
CA THR A 102 -5.83 -24.74 21.02
C THR A 102 -5.72 -23.22 20.87
N VAL A 103 -4.55 -22.72 20.46
CA VAL A 103 -4.35 -21.27 20.26
C VAL A 103 -5.18 -20.75 19.09
N THR A 104 -5.30 -21.50 17.99
CA THR A 104 -6.17 -21.13 16.85
C THR A 104 -7.62 -20.98 17.30
N LEU A 105 -8.16 -21.93 18.07
CA LEU A 105 -9.52 -21.84 18.60
C LEU A 105 -9.68 -20.69 19.60
N ALA A 106 -8.69 -20.45 20.45
CA ALA A 106 -8.70 -19.35 21.40
C ALA A 106 -8.70 -17.99 20.68
N LEU A 107 -7.90 -17.80 19.63
CA LEU A 107 -7.90 -16.61 18.78
C LEU A 107 -9.23 -16.41 18.06
N ARG A 108 -9.85 -17.47 17.51
CA ARG A 108 -11.20 -17.39 16.91
C ARG A 108 -12.24 -16.95 17.93
N LYS A 109 -12.17 -17.49 19.15
CA LYS A 109 -13.08 -17.13 20.23
C LYS A 109 -12.86 -15.69 20.67
N LEU A 110 -11.60 -15.24 20.79
CA LEU A 110 -11.23 -13.85 21.04
C LEU A 110 -11.81 -12.93 19.98
N GLN A 111 -11.63 -13.24 18.69
CA GLN A 111 -12.18 -12.46 17.58
C GLN A 111 -13.69 -12.24 17.72
N ASN A 112 -14.44 -13.32 18.02
CA ASN A 112 -15.88 -13.24 18.19
C ASN A 112 -16.28 -12.40 19.42
N VAL A 113 -15.54 -12.50 20.53
CA VAL A 113 -15.76 -11.66 21.72
C VAL A 113 -15.43 -10.19 21.42
N LEU A 114 -14.34 -9.90 20.71
CA LEU A 114 -13.96 -8.54 20.32
C LEU A 114 -14.99 -7.91 19.38
N ARG A 115 -15.54 -8.67 18.43
CA ARG A 115 -16.68 -8.21 17.61
C ARG A 115 -17.88 -7.82 18.46
N MET A 116 -18.20 -8.62 19.49
CA MET A 116 -19.26 -8.28 20.43
C MET A 116 -18.90 -7.04 21.26
N PHE A 117 -17.66 -6.90 21.72
CA PHE A 117 -17.24 -5.75 22.53
C PHE A 117 -17.20 -4.46 21.72
N ASN A 118 -16.81 -4.51 20.45
CA ASN A 118 -16.70 -3.33 19.58
C ASN A 118 -18.01 -2.98 18.86
N ALA A 119 -19.07 -3.77 18.98
CA ALA A 119 -20.38 -3.46 18.39
C ALA A 119 -20.91 -2.08 18.86
N ASP A 120 -21.54 -1.33 17.95
CA ASP A 120 -22.02 0.03 18.24
C ASP A 120 -23.07 0.04 19.35
N ARG A 121 -22.84 0.87 20.37
CA ARG A 121 -23.75 1.08 21.49
C ARG A 121 -24.05 2.56 21.69
N LYS A 122 -25.31 2.87 21.98
CA LYS A 122 -25.78 4.23 22.30
C LYS A 122 -25.20 4.78 23.61
N THR A 123 -24.74 3.93 24.53
CA THR A 123 -24.25 4.33 25.85
C THR A 123 -23.15 3.39 26.32
N GLY A 124 -22.05 3.93 26.88
CA GLY A 124 -20.98 3.16 27.51
C GLY A 124 -19.91 2.60 26.56
N GLN A 125 -19.88 3.00 25.28
CA GLN A 125 -18.95 2.46 24.27
C GLN A 125 -17.48 2.48 24.73
N GLU A 126 -17.03 3.58 25.35
CA GLU A 126 -15.65 3.71 25.85
C GLU A 126 -15.24 2.59 26.82
N LEU A 127 -16.13 2.19 27.73
CA LEU A 127 -15.85 1.11 28.70
C LEU A 127 -15.68 -0.24 28.00
N TRP A 128 -16.45 -0.49 26.94
CA TRP A 128 -16.36 -1.71 26.15
C TRP A 128 -15.11 -1.74 25.29
N THR A 129 -14.74 -0.62 24.66
CA THR A 129 -13.49 -0.49 23.90
C THR A 129 -12.27 -0.65 24.82
N GLN A 130 -12.29 -0.06 26.01
CA GLN A 130 -11.24 -0.27 27.03
C GLN A 130 -11.16 -1.73 27.49
N ALA A 131 -12.30 -2.39 27.71
CA ALA A 131 -12.33 -3.81 28.06
C ALA A 131 -11.80 -4.70 26.92
N ALA A 132 -12.06 -4.34 25.67
CA ALA A 132 -11.53 -5.02 24.49
C ALA A 132 -10.00 -4.92 24.43
N ALA A 133 -9.44 -3.72 24.61
CA ALA A 133 -7.99 -3.50 24.65
C ALA A 133 -7.32 -4.30 25.76
N LYS A 134 -7.86 -4.23 26.99
CA LYS A 134 -7.36 -5.02 28.15
C LYS A 134 -7.47 -6.53 27.93
N LEU A 135 -8.50 -6.99 27.23
CA LEU A 135 -8.68 -8.41 26.91
C LEU A 135 -7.61 -8.89 25.92
N VAL A 136 -7.28 -8.08 24.91
CA VAL A 136 -6.17 -8.37 23.97
C VAL A 136 -4.84 -8.45 24.73
N GLU A 137 -4.56 -7.47 25.60
CA GLU A 137 -3.33 -7.44 26.41
C GLU A 137 -3.20 -8.71 27.28
N GLU A 138 -4.25 -9.08 28.01
CA GLU A 138 -4.24 -10.26 28.87
C GLU A 138 -4.17 -11.57 28.06
N PHE A 139 -4.72 -11.60 26.84
CA PHE A 139 -4.55 -12.73 25.93
C PHE A 139 -3.09 -12.86 25.48
N CYS A 140 -2.47 -11.78 25.00
CA CYS A 140 -1.07 -11.76 24.56
C CYS A 140 -0.10 -12.16 25.69
N ARG A 141 -0.41 -11.83 26.94
CA ARG A 141 0.35 -12.25 28.12
C ARG A 141 0.33 -13.77 28.35
N ARG A 142 -0.73 -14.47 27.92
CA ARG A 142 -0.93 -15.91 28.13
C ARG A 142 -0.60 -16.75 26.89
N SER A 143 -0.75 -16.20 25.70
CA SER A 143 -0.48 -16.91 24.45
C SER A 143 1.03 -16.99 24.15
N PRO A 144 1.47 -17.97 23.35
CA PRO A 144 2.80 -17.95 22.74
C PRO A 144 3.04 -16.68 21.94
N SER A 145 4.31 -16.30 21.79
CA SER A 145 4.68 -15.20 20.89
C SER A 145 4.49 -15.62 19.43
N ILE A 146 4.18 -14.68 18.54
CA ILE A 146 4.11 -14.97 17.10
C ILE A 146 5.47 -15.46 16.57
N LYS A 147 6.57 -14.98 17.16
CA LYS A 147 7.93 -15.45 16.88
C LYS A 147 8.12 -16.95 17.10
N ASP A 148 7.55 -17.49 18.18
CA ASP A 148 7.57 -18.94 18.44
C ASP A 148 6.80 -19.72 17.37
N VAL A 149 5.69 -19.16 16.87
CA VAL A 149 4.86 -19.78 15.83
C VAL A 149 5.56 -19.72 14.47
N ILE A 150 6.22 -18.61 14.13
CA ILE A 150 7.04 -18.48 12.92
C ILE A 150 8.21 -19.47 12.97
N LEU A 151 8.85 -19.63 14.12
CA LEU A 151 9.91 -20.62 14.31
C LEU A 151 9.39 -22.05 14.13
N LEU A 152 8.23 -22.37 14.71
CA LEU A 152 7.58 -23.66 14.51
C LEU A 152 7.28 -23.92 13.02
N PHE A 153 6.75 -22.93 12.30
CA PHE A 153 6.49 -23.06 10.87
C PHE A 153 7.76 -23.39 10.08
N ARG A 154 8.87 -22.69 10.37
CA ARG A 154 10.17 -22.90 9.74
C ARG A 154 10.78 -24.27 10.06
N ASN A 155 10.55 -24.79 11.27
CA ASN A 155 11.07 -26.08 11.73
C ASN A 155 10.19 -27.26 11.30
N THR A 156 8.95 -27.01 10.88
CA THR A 156 8.04 -28.07 10.42
C THR A 156 8.49 -28.55 9.04
N ALA A 157 8.64 -29.87 8.88
CA ALA A 157 9.08 -30.46 7.62
C ALA A 157 8.11 -30.11 6.48
N LYS A 158 8.65 -29.81 5.28
CA LYS A 158 7.87 -29.31 4.13
C LYS A 158 6.90 -30.34 3.56
N ASP A 159 7.21 -31.61 3.74
CA ASP A 159 6.41 -32.79 3.38
C ASP A 159 5.26 -33.04 4.37
N ASN A 160 5.31 -32.49 5.59
CA ASN A 160 4.21 -32.57 6.55
C ASN A 160 3.16 -31.47 6.28
N LEU A 161 2.46 -31.60 5.16
CA LEU A 161 1.42 -30.66 4.72
C LEU A 161 0.31 -30.42 5.76
N PRO A 162 -0.18 -31.43 6.52
CA PRO A 162 -1.20 -31.21 7.55
C PRO A 162 -0.72 -30.29 8.68
N GLN A 163 0.52 -30.44 9.14
CA GLN A 163 1.08 -29.60 10.20
C GLN A 163 1.43 -28.21 9.68
N GLN A 164 2.04 -28.11 8.49
CA GLN A 164 2.29 -26.84 7.79
C GLN A 164 1.00 -26.02 7.66
N HIS A 165 -0.09 -26.65 7.21
CA HIS A 165 -1.40 -26.04 7.12
C HIS A 165 -1.92 -25.56 8.48
N ALA A 166 -1.88 -26.40 9.51
CA ALA A 166 -2.37 -26.02 10.83
C ALA A 166 -1.60 -24.82 11.43
N VAL A 167 -0.28 -24.75 11.21
CA VAL A 167 0.56 -23.64 11.68
C VAL A 167 0.31 -22.37 10.85
N LEU A 168 0.14 -22.46 9.53
CA LEU A 168 -0.22 -21.32 8.69
C LEU A 168 -1.61 -20.76 9.04
N GLU A 169 -2.58 -21.64 9.31
CA GLU A 169 -3.90 -21.24 9.80
C GLU A 169 -3.76 -20.45 11.12
N LEU A 170 -2.93 -20.92 12.05
CA LEU A 170 -2.63 -20.20 13.28
C LEU A 170 -2.00 -18.83 13.01
N LEU A 171 -0.97 -18.76 12.16
CA LEU A 171 -0.33 -17.49 11.77
C LEU A 171 -1.36 -16.51 11.18
N SER A 172 -2.23 -16.98 10.28
CA SER A 172 -3.29 -16.14 9.70
C SER A 172 -4.23 -15.56 10.76
N MET A 173 -4.50 -16.31 11.84
CA MET A 173 -5.32 -15.82 12.96
C MET A 173 -4.59 -14.76 13.79
N PHE A 174 -3.26 -14.82 13.92
CA PHE A 174 -2.50 -13.74 14.56
C PHE A 174 -2.64 -12.43 13.78
N TYR A 175 -2.39 -12.45 12.47
CA TYR A 175 -2.52 -11.26 11.62
C TYR A 175 -3.95 -10.70 11.62
N ARG A 176 -4.99 -11.55 11.60
CA ARG A 176 -6.39 -11.10 11.54
C ARG A 176 -6.98 -10.61 12.88
N VAL A 177 -6.46 -11.07 14.02
CA VAL A 177 -7.07 -10.79 15.33
C VAL A 177 -6.23 -9.83 16.16
N ILE A 178 -4.90 -9.90 16.03
CA ILE A 178 -3.94 -9.06 16.75
C ILE A 178 -2.85 -8.54 15.79
N PRO A 179 -3.24 -7.78 14.73
CA PRO A 179 -2.33 -7.33 13.68
C PRO A 179 -1.16 -6.49 14.23
N THR A 180 -1.39 -5.66 15.26
CA THR A 180 -0.35 -4.80 15.84
C THR A 180 0.86 -5.60 16.32
N VAL A 181 0.64 -6.68 17.06
CA VAL A 181 1.71 -7.57 17.55
C VAL A 181 2.30 -8.40 16.41
N ALA A 182 1.49 -8.77 15.42
CA ALA A 182 1.95 -9.57 14.29
C ALA A 182 2.87 -8.80 13.33
N LEU A 183 2.61 -7.50 13.12
CA LEU A 183 3.35 -6.63 12.21
C LEU A 183 4.69 -6.14 12.76
N GLU A 184 4.88 -6.20 14.08
CA GLU A 184 6.19 -5.92 14.72
C GLU A 184 7.26 -6.95 14.32
N GLU A 185 6.85 -8.18 14.00
CA GLU A 185 7.75 -9.27 13.63
C GLU A 185 7.91 -9.39 12.10
N LYS A 186 9.17 -9.43 11.64
CA LYS A 186 9.48 -9.56 10.21
C LYS A 186 9.24 -11.00 9.73
N PHE A 187 8.15 -11.21 9.02
CA PHE A 187 7.82 -12.50 8.38
C PHE A 187 7.54 -12.31 6.88
N ASP A 188 8.50 -12.70 6.05
CA ASP A 188 8.34 -12.68 4.58
C ASP A 188 7.63 -13.95 4.11
N ILE A 189 6.39 -13.77 3.61
CA ILE A 189 5.57 -14.87 3.07
C ILE A 189 5.80 -15.11 1.57
N SER A 190 6.53 -14.23 0.88
CA SER A 190 6.63 -14.24 -0.59
C SER A 190 7.20 -15.56 -1.11
N LEU A 191 8.29 -16.03 -0.50
CA LEU A 191 8.93 -17.30 -0.88
C LEU A 191 8.05 -18.52 -0.58
N ILE A 192 7.27 -18.46 0.51
CA ILE A 192 6.37 -19.55 0.91
C ILE A 192 5.20 -19.62 -0.08
N LEU A 193 4.63 -18.47 -0.44
CA LEU A 193 3.57 -18.37 -1.45
C LEU A 193 4.04 -18.92 -2.80
N VAL A 194 5.25 -18.55 -3.22
CA VAL A 194 5.85 -19.03 -4.47
C VAL A 194 6.00 -20.55 -4.49
N GLU A 195 6.46 -21.15 -3.40
CA GLU A 195 6.59 -22.61 -3.28
C GLU A 195 5.22 -23.31 -3.34
N VAL A 196 4.22 -22.82 -2.62
CA VAL A 196 2.85 -23.39 -2.64
C VAL A 196 2.23 -23.27 -4.03
N LEU A 197 2.39 -22.12 -4.70
CA LEU A 197 1.89 -21.91 -6.06
C LEU A 197 2.57 -22.82 -7.08
N LYS A 198 3.87 -23.08 -6.92
CA LYS A 198 4.60 -24.02 -7.77
C LYS A 198 4.03 -25.44 -7.61
N GLN A 199 3.86 -25.91 -6.39
CA GLN A 199 3.31 -27.25 -6.12
C GLN A 199 1.86 -27.41 -6.62
N LEU A 200 1.03 -26.36 -6.52
CA LEU A 200 -0.32 -26.37 -7.07
C LEU A 200 -0.33 -26.43 -8.62
N ASN A 201 0.63 -25.77 -9.27
CA ASN A 201 0.73 -25.71 -10.74
C ASN A 201 1.38 -26.95 -11.37
N ASP A 202 2.28 -27.65 -10.67
CA ASP A 202 3.00 -28.82 -11.20
C ASP A 202 2.08 -30.02 -11.47
N GLY A 203 0.85 -30.01 -10.94
CA GLY A 203 -0.25 -30.92 -11.31
C GLY A 203 -0.12 -32.37 -10.84
N GLN A 204 1.07 -32.77 -10.37
CA GLN A 204 1.42 -34.14 -9.93
C GLN A 204 0.93 -34.53 -8.52
N SER A 205 0.39 -33.59 -7.74
CA SER A 205 0.00 -33.86 -6.34
C SER A 205 -1.30 -34.66 -6.24
N GLU A 206 -1.39 -35.50 -5.21
CA GLU A 206 -2.61 -36.24 -4.82
C GLU A 206 -3.75 -35.27 -4.50
N PRO A 207 -5.04 -35.69 -4.65
CA PRO A 207 -6.19 -34.81 -4.43
C PRO A 207 -6.25 -34.23 -3.00
N ASP A 208 -5.91 -35.02 -1.98
CA ASP A 208 -5.91 -34.59 -0.58
C ASP A 208 -4.81 -33.55 -0.31
N ASP A 209 -3.63 -33.74 -0.90
CA ASP A 209 -2.52 -32.78 -0.83
C ASP A 209 -2.89 -31.46 -1.51
N LYS A 210 -3.64 -31.50 -2.63
CA LYS A 210 -4.12 -30.30 -3.33
C LYS A 210 -5.09 -29.49 -2.46
N GLU A 211 -5.98 -30.15 -1.71
CA GLU A 211 -6.90 -29.46 -0.79
C GLU A 211 -6.15 -28.77 0.36
N LEU A 212 -5.13 -29.45 0.92
CA LEU A 212 -4.27 -28.88 1.96
C LEU A 212 -3.46 -27.69 1.43
N LEU A 213 -2.84 -27.81 0.25
CA LEU A 213 -2.08 -26.75 -0.40
C LEU A 213 -2.97 -25.54 -0.72
N PHE A 214 -4.22 -25.76 -1.15
CA PHE A 214 -5.17 -24.68 -1.36
C PHE A 214 -5.53 -23.97 -0.05
N SER A 215 -5.70 -24.73 1.03
CA SER A 215 -5.96 -24.18 2.37
C SER A 215 -4.75 -23.40 2.93
N GLN A 216 -3.53 -23.83 2.59
CA GLN A 216 -2.31 -23.08 2.86
C GLN A 216 -2.26 -21.78 2.06
N LEU A 217 -2.59 -21.83 0.76
CA LEU A 217 -2.70 -20.66 -0.10
C LEU A 217 -3.69 -19.65 0.51
N GLN A 218 -4.89 -20.07 0.90
CA GLN A 218 -5.87 -19.19 1.54
C GLN A 218 -5.30 -18.52 2.80
N SER A 219 -4.60 -19.28 3.66
CA SER A 219 -4.00 -18.75 4.88
C SER A 219 -2.90 -17.73 4.58
N LEU A 220 -2.06 -17.98 3.58
CA LEU A 220 -1.00 -17.07 3.13
C LEU A 220 -1.58 -15.79 2.54
N LEU A 221 -2.64 -15.90 1.75
CA LEU A 221 -3.34 -14.78 1.14
C LEU A 221 -4.00 -13.87 2.19
N LEU A 222 -4.58 -14.45 3.25
CA LEU A 222 -5.07 -13.68 4.39
C LEU A 222 -3.96 -12.93 5.15
N ILE A 223 -2.75 -13.50 5.21
CA ILE A 223 -1.59 -12.81 5.79
C ILE A 223 -1.13 -11.68 4.85
N ALA A 224 -1.10 -11.94 3.53
CA ALA A 224 -0.66 -11.00 2.50
C ALA A 224 -1.47 -9.69 2.51
N GLN A 225 -2.76 -9.75 2.86
CA GLN A 225 -3.63 -8.57 2.96
C GLN A 225 -3.16 -7.56 4.01
N GLU A 226 -2.64 -8.07 5.13
CA GLU A 226 -2.24 -7.25 6.27
C GLU A 226 -0.79 -6.76 6.14
N LEU A 227 -0.01 -7.31 5.19
CA LEU A 227 1.40 -6.98 5.01
C LEU A 227 1.58 -5.80 4.03
N PRO A 228 2.25 -4.71 4.44
CA PRO A 228 2.43 -3.53 3.60
C PRO A 228 3.43 -3.71 2.44
N MET A 229 4.27 -4.76 2.46
CA MET A 229 5.37 -4.96 1.49
C MET A 229 5.26 -6.30 0.74
N MET A 230 4.06 -6.67 0.30
CA MET A 230 3.87 -7.92 -0.45
C MET A 230 4.25 -7.75 -1.94
N ARG A 231 5.10 -8.65 -2.43
CA ARG A 231 5.64 -8.64 -3.81
C ARG A 231 4.71 -9.34 -4.79
N TRP A 232 3.50 -8.82 -4.98
CA TRP A 232 2.47 -9.42 -5.84
C TRP A 232 2.89 -9.52 -7.32
N TRP A 233 3.60 -8.51 -7.79
CA TRP A 233 3.82 -8.23 -9.21
C TRP A 233 5.19 -8.67 -9.71
N GLN A 234 6.10 -9.01 -8.79
CA GLN A 234 7.41 -9.56 -9.16
C GLN A 234 7.19 -10.94 -9.77
N LYS A 235 7.94 -11.23 -10.84
CA LYS A 235 8.01 -12.56 -11.45
C LYS A 235 9.25 -13.30 -10.91
N PRO A 236 9.09 -14.26 -9.98
CA PRO A 236 10.19 -15.07 -9.50
C PRO A 236 10.70 -16.00 -10.60
N GLU A 237 12.00 -16.31 -10.61
CA GLU A 237 12.59 -17.27 -11.58
C GLU A 237 11.93 -18.66 -11.54
N SER A 238 11.41 -19.05 -10.37
CA SER A 238 10.75 -20.33 -10.16
C SER A 238 9.31 -20.40 -10.67
N LEU A 239 8.68 -19.27 -11.02
CA LEU A 239 7.31 -19.21 -11.52
C LEU A 239 7.24 -18.73 -12.97
N GLN A 240 6.23 -19.21 -13.69
CA GLN A 240 5.98 -18.81 -15.06
C GLN A 240 5.40 -17.38 -15.16
N PHE A 241 4.69 -16.94 -14.12
CA PHE A 241 4.02 -15.64 -14.03
C PHE A 241 4.35 -14.96 -12.69
N SER A 242 3.95 -13.69 -12.52
CA SER A 242 3.94 -13.06 -11.19
C SER A 242 3.16 -13.89 -10.17
N ALA A 243 3.41 -13.64 -8.87
CA ALA A 243 2.67 -14.28 -7.80
C ALA A 243 1.16 -14.06 -7.96
N PHE A 244 0.75 -12.83 -8.33
CA PHE A 244 -0.64 -12.49 -8.54
C PHE A 244 -1.31 -13.29 -9.67
N VAL A 245 -0.72 -13.32 -10.87
CA VAL A 245 -1.30 -14.04 -12.01
C VAL A 245 -1.25 -15.56 -11.80
N SER A 246 -0.27 -16.04 -11.04
CA SER A 246 -0.22 -17.45 -10.63
C SER A 246 -1.39 -17.82 -9.71
N VAL A 247 -1.77 -16.95 -8.77
CA VAL A 247 -3.00 -17.14 -7.97
C VAL A 247 -4.24 -17.09 -8.86
N LEU A 248 -4.31 -16.14 -9.79
CA LEU A 248 -5.43 -16.01 -10.72
C LEU A 248 -5.61 -17.28 -11.58
N ARG A 249 -4.51 -17.86 -12.05
CA ARG A 249 -4.51 -19.14 -12.78
C ARG A 249 -5.05 -20.29 -11.93
N VAL A 250 -4.60 -20.42 -10.68
CA VAL A 250 -5.12 -21.45 -9.77
C VAL A 250 -6.63 -21.28 -9.57
N LEU A 251 -7.13 -20.05 -9.48
CA LEU A 251 -8.57 -19.76 -9.34
C LEU A 251 -9.39 -20.10 -10.58
N THR A 252 -8.84 -19.97 -11.79
CA THR A 252 -9.56 -20.29 -13.03
C THR A 252 -9.56 -21.80 -13.32
N GLU A 253 -8.52 -22.52 -12.91
CA GLU A 253 -8.41 -23.98 -13.08
C GLU A 253 -9.25 -24.75 -12.03
N MET A 254 -9.44 -24.20 -10.83
CA MET A 254 -10.17 -24.82 -9.71
C MET A 254 -11.67 -24.47 -9.72
N THR A 255 -12.45 -24.99 -10.67
CA THR A 255 -13.90 -24.73 -10.77
C THR A 255 -14.80 -25.68 -9.94
N THR A 256 -14.22 -26.68 -9.27
CA THR A 256 -14.96 -27.83 -8.70
C THR A 256 -14.98 -27.96 -7.17
N ILE A 257 -14.36 -27.06 -6.39
CA ILE A 257 -14.27 -27.20 -4.93
C ILE A 257 -15.16 -26.16 -4.22
N GLN A 258 -16.15 -26.63 -3.46
CA GLN A 258 -17.15 -25.82 -2.77
C GLN A 258 -16.55 -25.03 -1.59
N ALA A 259 -16.89 -23.73 -1.53
CA ALA A 259 -16.91 -22.81 -0.37
C ALA A 259 -15.69 -21.92 -0.01
N PRO A 260 -14.40 -22.31 -0.03
CA PRO A 260 -13.31 -21.39 0.34
C PRO A 260 -12.79 -20.49 -0.80
N ILE A 261 -13.24 -20.71 -2.05
CA ILE A 261 -12.83 -19.90 -3.22
C ILE A 261 -13.36 -18.46 -3.16
N GLN A 262 -14.52 -18.23 -2.53
CA GLN A 262 -15.14 -16.90 -2.55
C GLN A 262 -14.33 -15.88 -1.73
N ASP A 263 -13.78 -16.29 -0.59
CA ASP A 263 -12.94 -15.42 0.25
C ASP A 263 -11.65 -15.03 -0.50
N VAL A 264 -11.06 -15.99 -1.22
CA VAL A 264 -9.86 -15.73 -2.04
C VAL A 264 -10.19 -14.82 -3.23
N LYS A 265 -11.36 -14.99 -3.86
CA LYS A 265 -11.82 -14.10 -4.93
C LYS A 265 -12.00 -12.66 -4.44
N ILE A 266 -12.63 -12.47 -3.29
CA ILE A 266 -12.81 -11.14 -2.69
C ILE A 266 -11.45 -10.50 -2.41
N LEU A 267 -10.51 -11.26 -1.85
CA LEU A 267 -9.18 -10.72 -1.59
C LEU A 267 -8.46 -10.26 -2.87
N ILE A 268 -8.42 -11.11 -3.89
CA ILE A 268 -7.73 -10.82 -5.14
C ILE A 268 -8.41 -9.66 -5.89
N GLN A 269 -9.74 -9.57 -5.80
CA GLN A 269 -10.52 -8.43 -6.26
C GLN A 269 -10.08 -7.14 -5.56
N ASP A 270 -10.01 -7.14 -4.22
CA ASP A 270 -9.63 -5.95 -3.44
C ASP A 270 -8.23 -5.47 -3.79
N VAL A 271 -7.28 -6.39 -4.00
CA VAL A 271 -5.91 -6.05 -4.44
C VAL A 271 -5.92 -5.34 -5.81
N LEU A 272 -6.72 -5.81 -6.78
CA LEU A 272 -6.78 -5.17 -8.10
C LEU A 272 -7.48 -3.81 -8.07
N ILE A 273 -8.51 -3.66 -7.23
CA ILE A 273 -9.23 -2.39 -7.05
C ILE A 273 -8.33 -1.36 -6.36
N GLN A 274 -7.64 -1.75 -5.28
CA GLN A 274 -6.71 -0.87 -4.56
C GLN A 274 -5.57 -0.34 -5.46
N ASN A 275 -5.10 -1.18 -6.39
CA ASN A 275 -4.08 -0.80 -7.36
C ASN A 275 -4.67 -0.22 -8.66
N SER A 276 -5.98 -0.01 -8.72
CA SER A 276 -6.71 0.58 -9.85
C SER A 276 -6.49 -0.12 -11.19
N VAL A 277 -6.17 -1.41 -11.13
CA VAL A 277 -6.09 -2.27 -12.32
C VAL A 277 -7.49 -2.44 -12.92
N ILE A 278 -8.50 -2.54 -12.05
CA ILE A 278 -9.92 -2.64 -12.39
C ILE A 278 -10.75 -1.67 -11.54
N LEU A 279 -11.92 -1.25 -12.04
CA LEU A 279 -12.80 -0.31 -11.34
C LEU A 279 -13.54 -0.90 -10.13
N GLY A 280 -13.96 -2.16 -10.21
CA GLY A 280 -14.83 -2.72 -9.20
C GLY A 280 -15.15 -4.21 -9.34
N PRO A 281 -16.06 -4.73 -8.50
CA PRO A 281 -16.41 -6.16 -8.45
C PRO A 281 -16.98 -6.71 -9.77
N ALA A 282 -17.74 -5.89 -10.51
CA ALA A 282 -18.29 -6.29 -11.80
C ALA A 282 -17.18 -6.48 -12.85
N SER A 283 -16.22 -5.54 -12.93
CA SER A 283 -15.04 -5.63 -13.78
C SER A 283 -14.14 -6.82 -13.40
N PHE A 284 -14.06 -7.17 -12.11
CA PHE A 284 -13.35 -8.37 -11.66
C PHE A 284 -13.97 -9.66 -12.21
N ASN A 285 -15.30 -9.79 -12.11
CA ASN A 285 -16.00 -10.94 -12.66
C ASN A 285 -15.85 -11.01 -14.18
N ALA A 286 -15.90 -9.87 -14.88
CA ALA A 286 -15.63 -9.78 -16.31
C ALA A 286 -14.21 -10.27 -16.66
N LEU A 287 -13.20 -9.87 -15.89
CA LEU A 287 -11.82 -10.33 -16.06
C LEU A 287 -11.70 -11.85 -15.86
N LEU A 288 -12.27 -12.39 -14.78
CA LEU A 288 -12.24 -13.84 -14.52
C LEU A 288 -12.92 -14.65 -15.63
N LEU A 289 -14.11 -14.22 -16.07
CA LEU A 289 -14.86 -14.89 -17.13
C LEU A 289 -14.22 -14.75 -18.52
N SER A 290 -13.38 -13.73 -18.73
CA SER A 290 -12.66 -13.54 -20.00
C SER A 290 -11.59 -14.61 -20.26
N ILE A 291 -11.01 -15.17 -19.19
CA ILE A 291 -9.91 -16.14 -19.24
C ILE A 291 -10.47 -17.52 -19.60
N GLY A 292 -10.13 -18.03 -20.78
CA GLY A 292 -10.67 -19.29 -21.30
C GLY A 292 -9.84 -20.50 -20.89
N VAL A 293 -10.47 -21.54 -20.32
CA VAL A 293 -9.78 -22.76 -19.84
C VAL A 293 -9.68 -23.85 -20.93
N SER A 294 -10.20 -23.61 -22.14
CA SER A 294 -10.36 -24.66 -23.16
C SER A 294 -9.07 -25.10 -23.86
N ASP A 295 -8.04 -24.24 -23.93
CA ASP A 295 -6.73 -24.57 -24.48
C ASP A 295 -5.61 -24.08 -23.56
N ARG A 296 -4.78 -24.99 -23.05
CA ARG A 296 -3.67 -24.67 -22.13
C ARG A 296 -2.61 -23.78 -22.76
N ALA A 297 -2.32 -23.95 -24.06
CA ALA A 297 -1.29 -23.15 -24.74
C ALA A 297 -1.77 -21.71 -24.97
N ALA A 298 -3.03 -21.55 -25.39
CA ALA A 298 -3.68 -20.24 -25.46
C ALA A 298 -3.77 -19.59 -24.08
N LEU A 299 -4.19 -20.32 -23.04
CA LEU A 299 -4.30 -19.82 -21.65
C LEU A 299 -2.97 -19.26 -21.14
N ILE A 300 -1.87 -20.00 -21.30
CA ILE A 300 -0.52 -19.54 -20.91
C ILE A 300 -0.15 -18.24 -21.64
N THR A 301 -0.51 -18.14 -22.92
CA THR A 301 -0.23 -16.97 -23.75
C THR A 301 -1.05 -15.75 -23.32
N GLU A 302 -2.35 -15.95 -23.04
CA GLU A 302 -3.27 -14.93 -22.53
C GLU A 302 -2.81 -14.41 -21.16
N LEU A 303 -2.51 -15.32 -20.21
CA LEU A 303 -2.03 -14.98 -18.88
C LEU A 303 -0.67 -14.29 -18.91
N SER A 304 0.26 -14.70 -19.78
CA SER A 304 1.55 -14.02 -19.93
C SER A 304 1.38 -12.59 -20.45
N PHE A 305 0.42 -12.34 -21.33
CA PHE A 305 0.14 -11.00 -21.81
C PHE A 305 -0.51 -10.14 -20.70
N LEU A 306 -1.48 -10.70 -19.98
CA LEU A 306 -2.10 -10.04 -18.81
C LEU A 306 -1.05 -9.68 -17.74
N ASP A 307 -0.15 -10.61 -17.42
CA ASP A 307 0.93 -10.42 -16.43
C ASP A 307 1.85 -9.25 -16.80
N ASN A 308 2.23 -9.16 -18.08
CA ASN A 308 3.01 -8.03 -18.59
C ASN A 308 2.25 -6.71 -18.51
N CYS A 309 0.94 -6.70 -18.80
CA CYS A 309 0.12 -5.50 -18.71
C CYS A 309 0.02 -5.00 -17.27
N ILE A 310 -0.33 -5.88 -16.33
CA ILE A 310 -0.44 -5.52 -14.91
C ILE A 310 0.91 -5.04 -14.37
N THR A 311 2.00 -5.77 -14.65
CA THR A 311 3.34 -5.39 -14.18
C THR A 311 3.75 -4.00 -14.67
N ARG A 312 3.45 -3.65 -15.93
CA ARG A 312 3.73 -2.31 -16.47
C ARG A 312 2.86 -1.24 -15.82
N LEU A 313 1.58 -1.53 -15.61
CA LEU A 313 0.63 -0.63 -14.96
C LEU A 313 1.16 -0.21 -13.59
N ILE A 314 1.53 -1.19 -12.76
CA ILE A 314 2.02 -0.94 -11.40
C ILE A 314 3.33 -0.13 -11.40
N LYS A 315 4.18 -0.29 -12.42
CA LYS A 315 5.41 0.50 -12.54
C LYS A 315 5.19 1.94 -13.02
N LYS A 316 4.06 2.22 -13.67
CA LYS A 316 3.74 3.53 -14.27
C LYS A 316 2.26 3.92 -14.09
N PRO A 317 1.74 3.95 -12.85
CA PRO A 317 0.30 4.11 -12.63
C PRO A 317 -0.23 5.44 -13.16
N VAL A 318 0.51 6.53 -12.95
CA VAL A 318 0.13 7.88 -13.39
C VAL A 318 0.05 7.99 -14.91
N PHE A 319 1.01 7.40 -15.63
CA PHE A 319 0.97 7.41 -17.10
C PHE A 319 -0.29 6.74 -17.66
N TYR A 320 -0.70 5.61 -17.08
CA TYR A 320 -1.90 4.90 -17.53
C TYR A 320 -3.19 5.57 -17.06
N LEU A 321 -3.16 6.32 -15.96
CA LEU A 321 -4.25 7.19 -15.53
C LEU A 321 -4.46 8.34 -16.52
N ASP A 322 -3.39 9.08 -16.87
CA ASP A 322 -3.43 10.13 -17.90
C ASP A 322 -3.95 9.58 -19.25
N LEU A 323 -3.51 8.37 -19.62
CA LEU A 323 -3.95 7.71 -20.85
C LEU A 323 -5.44 7.33 -20.78
N ALA A 324 -5.91 6.82 -19.64
CA ALA A 324 -7.33 6.51 -19.44
C ALA A 324 -8.20 7.77 -19.50
N GLU A 325 -7.80 8.86 -18.86
CA GLU A 325 -8.49 10.16 -18.95
C GLU A 325 -8.60 10.65 -20.39
N SER A 326 -7.54 10.50 -21.19
CA SER A 326 -7.55 10.91 -22.60
C SER A 326 -8.52 10.09 -23.47
N LEU A 327 -8.83 8.87 -23.05
CA LEU A 327 -9.73 7.96 -23.76
C LEU A 327 -11.20 8.19 -23.41
N VAL A 328 -11.51 8.81 -22.27
CA VAL A 328 -12.88 9.08 -21.82
C VAL A 328 -13.30 10.51 -22.21
N SER A 329 -14.51 10.69 -22.73
CA SER A 329 -14.99 11.99 -23.23
C SER A 329 -15.85 12.78 -22.25
N SER A 330 -16.44 12.10 -21.28
CA SER A 330 -17.22 12.66 -20.18
C SER A 330 -16.38 12.57 -18.92
N GLY A 331 -16.23 13.64 -18.14
CA GLY A 331 -15.37 13.68 -16.94
C GLY A 331 -15.73 12.74 -15.77
N GLN A 332 -16.34 11.58 -16.03
CA GLN A 332 -16.45 10.46 -15.10
C GLN A 332 -15.44 9.39 -15.52
N GLU A 333 -14.43 9.16 -14.69
CA GLU A 333 -13.42 8.12 -14.85
C GLU A 333 -14.01 6.72 -14.59
N ASN A 334 -14.75 6.20 -15.58
CA ASN A 334 -15.38 4.89 -15.50
C ASN A 334 -14.75 3.91 -16.49
N LEU A 335 -13.41 3.82 -16.46
CA LEU A 335 -12.62 2.90 -17.28
C LEU A 335 -11.51 2.24 -16.46
N SER A 336 -11.40 0.91 -16.53
CA SER A 336 -10.29 0.18 -15.91
C SER A 336 -8.95 0.53 -16.58
N LEU A 337 -7.92 0.90 -15.79
CA LEU A 337 -6.60 1.25 -16.33
C LEU A 337 -5.96 0.13 -17.15
N LEU A 338 -6.30 -1.14 -16.84
CA LEU A 338 -5.89 -2.30 -17.63
C LEU A 338 -6.22 -2.16 -19.13
N VAL A 339 -7.35 -1.52 -19.46
CA VAL A 339 -7.79 -1.31 -20.86
C VAL A 339 -6.81 -0.39 -21.60
N SER A 340 -6.38 0.70 -20.96
CA SER A 340 -5.39 1.65 -21.50
C SER A 340 -4.05 0.95 -21.77
N VAL A 341 -3.62 0.08 -20.86
CA VAL A 341 -2.38 -0.70 -21.02
C VAL A 341 -2.48 -1.68 -22.18
N ILE A 342 -3.62 -2.36 -22.33
CA ILE A 342 -3.84 -3.31 -23.44
C ILE A 342 -3.69 -2.60 -24.79
N SER A 343 -4.26 -1.40 -24.93
CA SER A 343 -4.13 -0.59 -26.16
C SER A 343 -2.67 -0.25 -26.48
N GLU A 344 -1.89 0.16 -25.48
CA GLU A 344 -0.47 0.51 -25.65
C GLU A 344 0.42 -0.70 -25.91
N GLN A 345 0.12 -1.85 -25.30
CA GLN A 345 0.91 -3.07 -25.45
C GLN A 345 0.59 -3.89 -26.71
N TRP A 346 -0.59 -3.72 -27.30
CA TRP A 346 -1.01 -4.49 -28.47
C TRP A 346 -0.07 -4.39 -29.69
N PRO A 347 0.44 -3.19 -30.09
CA PRO A 347 1.39 -3.07 -31.19
C PRO A 347 2.66 -3.93 -31.03
N PHE A 348 3.10 -4.19 -29.80
CA PHE A 348 4.28 -5.03 -29.53
C PHE A 348 3.99 -6.53 -29.77
N VAL A 349 2.75 -6.97 -29.53
CA VAL A 349 2.29 -8.34 -29.88
C VAL A 349 2.26 -8.55 -31.39
N ILE A 350 1.93 -7.50 -32.15
CA ILE A 350 1.93 -7.57 -33.61
C ILE A 350 3.37 -7.67 -34.12
N LYS A 351 4.26 -6.82 -33.62
CA LYS A 351 5.69 -6.81 -33.95
C LYS A 351 6.42 -8.12 -33.62
N SER A 352 5.91 -8.94 -32.70
CA SER A 352 6.53 -10.23 -32.38
C SER A 352 6.37 -11.29 -33.49
N GLY A 353 5.54 -11.05 -34.51
CA GLY A 353 5.47 -11.89 -35.72
C GLY A 353 4.90 -13.30 -35.52
N GLN A 354 4.26 -13.59 -34.39
CA GLN A 354 3.72 -14.91 -34.04
C GLN A 354 2.19 -14.94 -34.25
N PRO A 355 1.67 -15.54 -35.34
CA PRO A 355 0.25 -15.44 -35.69
C PRO A 355 -0.69 -16.16 -34.71
N ASP A 356 -0.22 -17.25 -34.08
CA ASP A 356 -1.00 -18.00 -33.09
C ASP A 356 -1.16 -17.19 -31.79
N LYS A 357 -0.08 -16.56 -31.34
CA LYS A 357 -0.06 -15.64 -30.19
C LYS A 357 -0.99 -14.45 -30.41
N GLN A 358 -0.95 -13.84 -31.60
CA GLN A 358 -1.87 -12.76 -31.97
C GLN A 358 -3.33 -13.22 -31.94
N THR A 359 -3.63 -14.43 -32.42
CA THR A 359 -5.00 -14.97 -32.47
C THR A 359 -5.53 -15.26 -31.06
N ALA A 360 -4.72 -15.85 -30.19
CA ALA A 360 -5.10 -16.11 -28.79
C ALA A 360 -5.38 -14.79 -28.04
N ILE A 361 -4.43 -13.85 -28.07
CA ILE A 361 -4.55 -12.57 -27.34
C ILE A 361 -5.70 -11.72 -27.90
N SER A 362 -5.88 -11.63 -29.22
CA SER A 362 -7.01 -10.89 -29.81
C SER A 362 -8.37 -11.48 -29.46
N SER A 363 -8.46 -12.81 -29.37
CA SER A 363 -9.68 -13.48 -28.93
C SER A 363 -9.98 -13.17 -27.45
N TRP A 364 -8.96 -13.15 -26.60
CA TRP A 364 -9.11 -12.75 -25.20
C TRP A 364 -9.49 -11.29 -25.02
N ILE A 365 -8.81 -10.35 -25.69
CA ILE A 365 -9.14 -8.91 -25.66
C ILE A 365 -10.61 -8.70 -26.06
N SER A 366 -11.05 -9.37 -27.13
CA SER A 366 -12.44 -9.32 -27.60
C SER A 366 -13.44 -9.76 -26.52
N ARG A 367 -13.18 -10.89 -25.84
CA ARG A 367 -14.02 -11.36 -24.72
C ARG A 367 -14.01 -10.39 -23.55
N LEU A 368 -12.84 -9.90 -23.15
CA LEU A 368 -12.68 -8.99 -22.03
C LEU A 368 -13.45 -7.68 -22.27
N LEU A 369 -13.21 -6.98 -23.39
CA LEU A 369 -13.87 -5.71 -23.69
C LEU A 369 -15.41 -5.87 -23.75
N GLY A 370 -15.88 -6.98 -24.34
CA GLY A 370 -17.32 -7.28 -24.36
C GLY A 370 -17.92 -7.47 -22.97
N LEU A 371 -17.20 -8.14 -22.05
CA LEU A 371 -17.64 -8.35 -20.67
C LEU A 371 -17.51 -7.08 -19.80
N LEU A 372 -16.50 -6.24 -20.03
CA LEU A 372 -16.35 -4.96 -19.33
C LEU A 372 -17.46 -3.97 -19.71
N HIS A 373 -17.92 -3.99 -20.96
CA HIS A 373 -19.09 -3.23 -21.37
C HIS A 373 -20.37 -3.68 -20.63
N VAL A 374 -20.55 -5.00 -20.44
CA VAL A 374 -21.65 -5.52 -19.62
C VAL A 374 -21.48 -5.16 -18.14
N ALA A 375 -20.25 -5.04 -17.65
CA ALA A 375 -19.94 -4.60 -16.30
C ALA A 375 -20.19 -3.11 -16.05
N GLY A 376 -20.49 -2.33 -17.10
CA GLY A 376 -20.87 -0.92 -17.00
C GLY A 376 -19.73 0.09 -17.20
N GLU A 377 -18.59 -0.31 -17.78
CA GLU A 377 -17.51 0.62 -18.14
C GLU A 377 -17.86 1.47 -19.38
N ASP A 378 -17.18 2.61 -19.56
CA ASP A 378 -17.46 3.58 -20.62
C ASP A 378 -17.40 2.98 -22.03
N GLU A 379 -18.56 2.89 -22.69
CA GLU A 379 -18.70 2.28 -24.02
C GLU A 379 -17.88 3.03 -25.08
N GLY A 380 -17.81 4.36 -25.00
CA GLY A 380 -17.07 5.18 -25.95
C GLY A 380 -15.56 4.91 -25.92
N ALA A 381 -14.98 4.84 -24.72
CA ALA A 381 -13.58 4.52 -24.52
C ALA A 381 -13.25 3.08 -24.94
N LEU A 382 -14.09 2.10 -24.56
CA LEU A 382 -13.92 0.71 -24.96
C LEU A 382 -13.95 0.54 -26.49
N MET A 383 -14.85 1.25 -27.18
CA MET A 383 -14.91 1.27 -28.65
C MET A 383 -13.66 1.87 -29.28
N ARG A 384 -13.15 3.01 -28.77
CA ARG A 384 -11.90 3.61 -29.28
C ARG A 384 -10.71 2.68 -29.15
N VAL A 385 -10.61 1.98 -28.02
CA VAL A 385 -9.55 0.99 -27.80
C VAL A 385 -9.71 -0.19 -28.77
N LEU A 386 -10.94 -0.69 -28.96
CA LEU A 386 -11.19 -1.76 -29.92
C LEU A 386 -10.82 -1.34 -31.35
N ASP A 387 -11.18 -0.13 -31.77
CA ASP A 387 -10.87 0.40 -33.11
C ASP A 387 -9.35 0.54 -33.30
N SER A 388 -8.63 1.10 -32.32
CA SER A 388 -7.16 1.19 -32.30
C SER A 388 -6.48 -0.18 -32.44
N VAL A 389 -6.99 -1.18 -31.70
CA VAL A 389 -6.49 -2.57 -31.76
C VAL A 389 -6.81 -3.20 -33.13
N ILE A 390 -8.00 -2.96 -33.70
CA ILE A 390 -8.39 -3.48 -35.02
C ILE A 390 -7.55 -2.87 -36.15
N ASP A 391 -7.32 -1.56 -36.11
CA ASP A 391 -6.62 -0.82 -37.17
C ASP A 391 -5.14 -1.18 -37.24
N SER A 392 -4.53 -1.51 -36.11
CA SER A 392 -3.16 -2.01 -36.04
C SER A 392 -3.02 -3.49 -36.43
N THR A 393 -4.12 -4.25 -36.54
CA THR A 393 -4.08 -5.71 -36.79
C THR A 393 -4.14 -6.08 -38.27
N GLU A 394 -3.03 -6.61 -38.80
CA GLU A 394 -2.95 -7.12 -40.17
C GLU A 394 -3.52 -8.56 -40.34
N ASN A 395 -3.48 -9.38 -39.28
CA ASN A 395 -3.91 -10.77 -39.32
C ASN A 395 -5.44 -10.91 -39.44
N ARG A 396 -5.90 -11.55 -40.52
CA ARG A 396 -7.33 -11.72 -40.84
C ARG A 396 -8.12 -12.49 -39.77
N LYS A 397 -7.52 -13.51 -39.13
CA LYS A 397 -8.18 -14.30 -38.08
C LYS A 397 -8.32 -13.49 -36.80
N ALA A 398 -7.25 -12.84 -36.35
CA ALA A 398 -7.25 -11.95 -35.19
C ALA A 398 -8.26 -10.80 -35.36
N ARG A 399 -8.27 -10.17 -36.55
CA ARG A 399 -9.22 -9.09 -36.88
C ARG A 399 -10.68 -9.57 -36.86
N SER A 400 -10.95 -10.80 -37.27
CA SER A 400 -12.31 -11.37 -37.20
C SER A 400 -12.76 -11.64 -35.77
N ALA A 401 -11.85 -12.05 -34.88
CA ALA A 401 -12.13 -12.28 -33.47
C ALA A 401 -12.41 -10.97 -32.72
N LEU A 402 -11.67 -9.90 -33.01
CA LEU A 402 -11.90 -8.57 -32.40
C LEU A 402 -13.26 -7.99 -32.77
N LYS A 403 -13.69 -8.16 -34.03
CA LYS A 403 -15.00 -7.69 -34.51
C LYS A 403 -16.21 -8.37 -33.84
N SER A 404 -16.00 -9.42 -33.06
CA SER A 404 -17.08 -10.12 -32.35
C SER A 404 -17.22 -9.76 -30.87
N ALA A 405 -16.40 -8.84 -30.34
CA ALA A 405 -16.34 -8.45 -28.92
C ALA A 405 -17.73 -8.14 -28.32
N PHE A 406 -18.50 -7.29 -28.98
CA PHE A 406 -19.83 -6.87 -28.54
C PHE A 406 -20.98 -7.78 -29.01
N LYS A 407 -20.70 -8.79 -29.86
CA LYS A 407 -21.71 -9.75 -30.34
C LYS A 407 -21.88 -10.94 -29.40
N HIS A 408 -20.81 -11.41 -28.77
CA HIS A 408 -20.85 -12.56 -27.86
C HIS A 408 -21.31 -12.21 -26.44
N ALA A 409 -21.10 -10.97 -26.00
CA ALA A 409 -21.53 -10.49 -24.68
C ALA A 409 -23.05 -10.60 -24.48
N LYS A 410 -23.84 -10.36 -25.54
CA LYS A 410 -25.31 -10.46 -25.53
C LYS A 410 -25.83 -11.89 -25.30
N LEU A 411 -25.05 -12.92 -25.64
CA LEU A 411 -25.42 -14.34 -25.51
C LEU A 411 -25.03 -14.95 -24.15
N ALA A 412 -24.07 -14.36 -23.44
CA ALA A 412 -23.65 -14.80 -22.11
C ALA A 412 -24.67 -14.40 -21.03
N VAL A 413 -25.36 -13.26 -21.23
CA VAL A 413 -26.43 -12.75 -20.35
C VAL A 413 -27.65 -13.68 -20.29
N ASP A 414 -27.94 -14.41 -21.38
CA ASP A 414 -29.12 -15.30 -21.46
C ASP A 414 -28.92 -16.67 -20.79
N LYS A 415 -27.69 -17.06 -20.42
CA LYS A 415 -27.41 -18.38 -19.81
C LYS A 415 -27.36 -18.41 -18.29
N ASP A 416 -27.16 -17.27 -17.63
CA ASP A 416 -27.13 -17.16 -16.16
C ASP A 416 -28.39 -16.50 -15.58
N GLY A 417 -29.45 -16.37 -16.39
CA GLY A 417 -30.76 -15.84 -16.01
C GLY A 417 -31.57 -16.75 -15.09
N ASN A 418 -31.04 -17.10 -13.93
CA ASN A 418 -31.84 -17.52 -12.77
C ASN A 418 -30.99 -17.54 -11.49
N ASP A 419 -30.69 -16.37 -10.93
CA ASP A 419 -31.08 -16.07 -9.55
C ASP A 419 -30.65 -14.67 -9.10
N ARG A 420 -31.54 -14.05 -8.32
CA ARG A 420 -31.36 -12.84 -7.48
C ARG A 420 -31.41 -11.48 -8.19
N LYS A 421 -32.63 -10.93 -8.23
CA LYS A 421 -32.87 -9.49 -8.04
C LYS A 421 -32.09 -9.01 -6.81
N LEU A 422 -30.98 -8.31 -7.02
CA LEU A 422 -30.37 -7.52 -5.96
C LEU A 422 -30.99 -6.12 -6.00
N SER A 423 -31.75 -5.83 -4.96
CA SER A 423 -32.34 -4.52 -4.68
C SER A 423 -31.25 -3.45 -4.69
N THR A 424 -31.37 -2.51 -5.62
CA THR A 424 -30.63 -1.25 -5.62
C THR A 424 -31.10 -0.43 -4.42
N THR A 425 -30.47 -0.65 -3.27
CA THR A 425 -30.64 0.25 -2.13
C THR A 425 -29.66 1.37 -2.36
N VAL A 426 -30.13 2.45 -2.98
CA VAL A 426 -29.44 3.73 -2.99
C VAL A 426 -29.38 4.18 -1.54
N VAL A 427 -28.23 3.95 -0.90
CA VAL A 427 -27.91 4.57 0.39
C VAL A 427 -27.58 6.01 0.06
N SER A 428 -28.55 6.89 0.24
CA SER A 428 -28.29 8.32 0.35
C SER A 428 -27.33 8.53 1.53
N PRO A 429 -26.26 9.34 1.38
CA PRO A 429 -25.42 9.69 2.52
C PRO A 429 -26.31 10.40 3.55
N THR A 430 -26.33 9.83 4.75
CA THR A 430 -27.04 10.41 5.89
C THR A 430 -26.21 11.60 6.35
N PHE A 431 -26.80 12.79 6.31
CA PHE A 431 -26.21 14.00 6.88
C PHE A 431 -25.87 13.74 8.35
N GLU A 432 -24.58 13.60 8.65
CA GLU A 432 -24.09 13.62 10.02
C GLU A 432 -24.12 15.05 10.54
N SER A 433 -24.57 15.15 11.79
CA SER A 433 -24.89 16.39 12.48
C SER A 433 -23.62 17.11 12.90
N GLN A 434 -23.64 18.44 12.76
CA GLN A 434 -22.59 19.37 13.15
C GLN A 434 -22.04 19.07 14.54
N VAL A 435 -20.77 18.64 14.59
CA VAL A 435 -19.92 18.75 15.77
C VAL A 435 -18.81 19.70 15.36
N GLN A 436 -18.79 20.90 15.94
CA GLN A 436 -17.69 21.87 15.77
C GLN A 436 -16.38 21.20 16.18
N ARG A 437 -15.62 20.74 15.17
CA ARG A 437 -14.26 20.21 15.36
C ARG A 437 -13.29 21.38 15.52
N PRO A 438 -12.27 21.25 16.38
CA PRO A 438 -11.30 22.32 16.62
C PRO A 438 -10.52 22.63 15.33
N ARG A 439 -10.28 23.91 15.09
CA ARG A 439 -9.55 24.45 13.93
C ARG A 439 -8.17 23.79 13.84
N VAL A 440 -7.87 23.16 12.72
CA VAL A 440 -6.61 22.44 12.49
C VAL A 440 -5.50 23.47 12.26
N ASN A 441 -4.43 23.45 13.07
CA ASN A 441 -3.29 24.36 12.89
C ASN A 441 -2.27 23.74 11.91
N LEU A 442 -2.19 24.29 10.69
CA LEU A 442 -1.29 23.79 9.65
C LEU A 442 0.19 23.87 10.04
N THR A 443 0.57 24.88 10.82
CA THR A 443 1.94 25.08 11.31
C THR A 443 2.35 23.99 12.30
N ASP A 444 1.43 23.52 13.14
CA ASP A 444 1.69 22.42 14.07
C ASP A 444 1.82 21.07 13.33
N ILE A 445 1.17 20.92 12.18
CA ILE A 445 1.20 19.69 11.37
C ILE A 445 2.44 19.64 10.48
N PHE A 446 2.72 20.72 9.75
CA PHE A 446 3.72 20.74 8.68
C PHE A 446 5.01 21.50 9.04
N GLY A 447 4.98 22.36 10.06
CA GLY A 447 6.10 23.18 10.49
C GLY A 447 6.21 24.52 9.75
N GLU A 448 7.05 25.40 10.30
CA GLU A 448 7.35 26.71 9.71
C GLU A 448 8.44 26.62 8.62
N LEU A 449 8.57 27.70 7.84
CA LEU A 449 9.66 27.86 6.89
C LEU A 449 11.00 27.85 7.65
N PRO A 450 12.03 27.08 7.24
CA PRO A 450 13.25 26.93 8.01
C PRO A 450 14.08 28.20 7.80
N VAL A 451 14.36 28.91 8.89
CA VAL A 451 15.16 30.13 8.88
C VAL A 451 16.65 29.77 8.93
N GLU A 452 17.48 30.46 8.16
CA GLU A 452 18.92 30.29 8.18
C GLU A 452 19.50 30.76 9.53
N SER A 453 20.33 29.91 10.16
CA SER A 453 21.01 30.23 11.42
C SER A 453 22.13 31.24 11.17
N GLU A 454 22.32 32.23 12.05
CA GLU A 454 23.43 33.21 11.94
C GLU A 454 24.83 32.58 12.09
N SER A 455 24.91 31.38 12.67
CA SER A 455 26.17 30.65 12.89
C SER A 455 26.31 29.47 11.93
N HIS A 456 27.45 29.41 11.21
CA HIS A 456 27.74 28.39 10.18
C HIS A 456 28.99 27.55 10.50
N PRO A 457 28.96 26.76 11.60
CA PRO A 457 30.08 25.93 11.99
C PRO A 457 30.35 24.79 10.99
N VAL A 458 29.35 24.47 10.16
CA VAL A 458 29.39 23.43 9.12
C VAL A 458 30.58 23.62 8.16
N LEU A 459 30.94 24.87 7.85
CA LEU A 459 32.02 25.20 6.90
C LEU A 459 33.36 24.51 7.23
N ASN A 460 33.64 24.29 8.52
CA ASN A 460 34.92 23.76 9.00
C ASN A 460 34.79 22.42 9.74
N ARG A 461 33.57 21.96 10.07
CA ARG A 461 33.35 20.72 10.84
C ARG A 461 33.88 19.49 10.12
N TRP A 462 33.66 19.40 8.81
CA TRP A 462 34.08 18.27 7.98
C TRP A 462 35.60 18.13 7.86
N GLU A 463 36.37 19.20 8.09
CA GLU A 463 37.83 19.18 7.95
C GLU A 463 38.50 18.36 9.06
N ARG A 464 37.93 18.40 10.27
CA ARG A 464 38.48 17.78 11.48
C ARG A 464 38.14 16.29 11.63
N GLU A 465 37.20 15.79 10.85
CA GLU A 465 36.72 14.41 10.90
C GLU A 465 37.32 13.58 9.75
N GLU A 466 37.33 12.26 9.94
CA GLU A 466 37.57 11.31 8.84
C GLU A 466 36.47 11.44 7.79
N ILE A 467 36.81 11.18 6.52
CA ILE A 467 35.92 11.44 5.37
C ILE A 467 34.65 10.60 5.48
N GLU A 468 34.78 9.33 5.84
CA GLU A 468 33.67 8.39 6.01
C GLU A 468 32.68 8.90 7.07
N LEU A 469 33.18 9.31 8.23
CA LEU A 469 32.36 9.85 9.31
C LEU A 469 31.68 11.18 8.90
N ALA A 470 32.37 12.04 8.16
CA ALA A 470 31.81 13.30 7.68
C ALA A 470 30.71 13.09 6.63
N LEU A 471 30.81 12.02 5.82
CA LEU A 471 29.79 11.61 4.85
C LEU A 471 28.57 11.01 5.56
N GLU A 472 28.77 10.08 6.49
CA GLU A 472 27.70 9.44 7.26
C GLU A 472 26.89 10.44 8.08
N LYS A 473 27.55 11.44 8.67
CA LYS A 473 26.88 12.51 9.44
C LYS A 473 26.19 13.57 8.58
N GLY A 474 26.34 13.53 7.25
CA GLY A 474 25.73 14.50 6.34
C GLY A 474 26.42 15.88 6.30
N HIS A 475 27.57 16.05 6.96
CA HIS A 475 28.27 17.34 7.06
C HIS A 475 28.69 17.90 5.68
N ILE A 476 29.00 17.01 4.73
CA ILE A 476 29.36 17.41 3.36
C ILE A 476 28.13 17.90 2.58
N GLY A 477 26.96 17.29 2.82
CA GLY A 477 25.69 17.78 2.24
C GLY A 477 25.38 19.19 2.72
N ASP A 478 25.55 19.43 4.03
CA ASP A 478 25.39 20.76 4.62
C ASP A 478 26.42 21.77 4.09
N LEU A 479 27.66 21.35 3.81
CA LEU A 479 28.68 22.19 3.18
C LEU A 479 28.25 22.63 1.77
N MET A 480 27.73 21.71 0.96
CA MET A 480 27.17 22.03 -0.36
C MET A 480 25.96 22.95 -0.24
N PHE A 481 25.12 22.73 0.77
CA PHE A 481 23.94 23.55 1.05
C PHE A 481 24.29 25.00 1.39
N CYS A 482 25.47 25.27 1.98
CA CYS A 482 25.95 26.63 2.27
C CYS A 482 26.10 27.51 1.01
N LEU A 483 26.11 26.95 -0.21
CA LEU A 483 26.06 27.72 -1.46
C LEU A 483 24.72 28.43 -1.68
N CYS A 484 23.65 28.00 -1.00
CA CYS A 484 22.32 28.63 -1.03
C CYS A 484 22.15 29.73 0.02
N SER A 485 23.16 29.95 0.87
CA SER A 485 23.12 30.94 1.97
C SER A 485 22.80 32.33 1.45
N GLU A 486 22.05 33.13 2.21
CA GLU A 486 21.81 34.54 1.87
C GLU A 486 23.09 35.38 1.98
N TYR A 487 24.03 34.96 2.85
CA TYR A 487 25.29 35.65 3.11
C TYR A 487 26.35 35.32 2.07
N GLU A 488 26.83 36.34 1.38
CA GLU A 488 27.84 36.20 0.32
C GLU A 488 29.17 35.63 0.83
N GLU A 489 29.60 36.03 2.03
CA GLU A 489 30.84 35.53 2.65
C GLU A 489 30.81 34.02 2.84
N ILE A 490 29.65 33.48 3.22
CA ILE A 490 29.44 32.07 3.47
C ILE A 490 29.50 31.29 2.17
N ARG A 491 28.85 31.79 1.12
CA ARG A 491 28.91 31.17 -0.21
C ARG A 491 30.34 31.14 -0.76
N ARG A 492 31.11 32.22 -0.58
CA ARG A 492 32.52 32.27 -0.97
C ARG A 492 33.37 31.27 -0.17
N GLN A 493 33.16 31.18 1.14
CA GLN A 493 33.86 30.20 1.99
C GLN A 493 33.51 28.76 1.61
N ALA A 494 32.23 28.45 1.36
CA ALA A 494 31.79 27.15 0.87
C ALA A 494 32.41 26.83 -0.51
N GLY A 495 32.41 27.80 -1.42
CA GLY A 495 33.04 27.68 -2.74
C GLY A 495 34.55 27.43 -2.71
N ALA A 496 35.24 27.88 -1.66
CA ALA A 496 36.65 27.58 -1.41
C ALA A 496 36.86 26.24 -0.67
N ALA A 497 35.94 25.85 0.20
CA ALA A 497 36.00 24.61 0.97
C ALA A 497 35.69 23.37 0.13
N ILE A 498 34.75 23.44 -0.82
CA ILE A 498 34.38 22.31 -1.70
C ILE A 498 35.58 21.78 -2.51
N PRO A 499 36.42 22.62 -3.16
CA PRO A 499 37.65 22.14 -3.80
C PRO A 499 38.60 21.40 -2.85
N ARG A 500 38.72 21.84 -1.59
CA ARG A 500 39.55 21.15 -0.59
C ARG A 500 38.96 19.77 -0.27
N PHE A 501 37.65 19.68 -0.13
CA PHE A 501 36.95 18.40 0.02
C PHE A 501 37.16 17.50 -1.21
N MET A 502 37.09 18.05 -2.43
CA MET A 502 37.31 17.30 -3.67
C MET A 502 38.71 16.68 -3.76
N VAL A 503 39.74 17.36 -3.25
CA VAL A 503 41.08 16.76 -3.12
C VAL A 503 41.06 15.61 -2.10
N LYS A 504 40.49 15.87 -0.92
CA LYS A 504 40.41 14.90 0.19
C LYS A 504 39.69 13.60 -0.23
N ILE A 505 38.54 13.69 -0.91
CA ILE A 505 37.78 12.51 -1.38
C ILE A 505 38.50 11.75 -2.50
N ARG A 506 39.22 12.46 -3.39
CA ARG A 506 39.98 11.81 -4.47
C ARG A 506 41.15 10.99 -3.95
N GLU A 507 41.78 11.43 -2.86
CA GLU A 507 42.88 10.73 -2.20
C GLU A 507 42.39 9.62 -1.25
N SER A 508 41.07 9.51 -1.03
CA SER A 508 40.47 8.51 -0.16
C SER A 508 40.34 7.14 -0.84
N THR A 509 40.25 6.09 -0.02
CA THR A 509 39.95 4.72 -0.47
C THR A 509 38.44 4.42 -0.53
N TYR A 510 37.59 5.44 -0.44
CA TYR A 510 36.15 5.27 -0.41
C TYR A 510 35.62 4.75 -1.75
N GLU A 511 34.77 3.71 -1.72
CA GLU A 511 34.31 3.00 -2.92
C GLU A 511 33.60 3.95 -3.91
N GLU A 512 32.78 4.87 -3.40
CA GLU A 512 32.00 5.83 -4.20
C GLU A 512 32.69 7.19 -4.37
N SER A 513 34.01 7.25 -4.14
CA SER A 513 34.80 8.49 -4.19
C SER A 513 34.67 9.23 -5.52
N GLN A 514 34.59 8.51 -6.64
CA GLN A 514 34.45 9.09 -7.97
C GLN A 514 33.08 9.78 -8.17
N SER A 515 31.99 9.12 -7.79
CA SER A 515 30.63 9.65 -7.92
C SER A 515 30.45 10.89 -7.05
N ILE A 516 30.96 10.86 -5.82
CA ILE A 516 30.94 11.99 -4.88
C ILE A 516 31.82 13.15 -5.37
N TYR A 517 32.99 12.84 -5.95
CA TYR A 517 33.87 13.83 -6.56
C TYR A 517 33.16 14.58 -7.72
N ILE A 518 32.43 13.85 -8.58
CA ILE A 518 31.66 14.43 -9.68
C ILE A 518 30.56 15.34 -9.13
N LEU A 519 29.76 14.86 -8.17
CA LEU A 519 28.72 15.66 -7.50
C LEU A 519 29.27 17.00 -6.97
N ALA A 520 30.37 16.95 -6.22
CA ALA A 520 31.00 18.12 -5.64
C ALA A 520 31.52 19.11 -6.71
N GLY A 521 32.02 18.59 -7.83
CA GLY A 521 32.42 19.40 -8.97
C GLY A 521 31.23 20.07 -9.66
N GLU A 522 30.18 19.32 -9.97
CA GLU A 522 29.01 19.82 -10.69
C GLU A 522 28.26 20.90 -9.92
N ILE A 523 28.05 20.74 -8.61
CA ILE A 523 27.39 21.76 -7.78
C ILE A 523 28.23 23.03 -7.69
N LEU A 524 29.56 22.90 -7.60
CA LEU A 524 30.47 24.03 -7.55
C LEU A 524 30.49 24.81 -8.87
N GLU A 525 30.56 24.13 -10.01
CA GLU A 525 30.48 24.78 -11.32
C GLU A 525 29.11 25.41 -11.57
N THR A 526 28.03 24.78 -11.07
CA THR A 526 26.68 25.36 -11.10
C THR A 526 26.61 26.65 -10.28
N ALA A 527 27.20 26.69 -9.09
CA ALA A 527 27.24 27.89 -8.24
C ALA A 527 28.10 29.02 -8.84
N LYS A 528 29.20 28.67 -9.53
CA LYS A 528 30.04 29.65 -10.23
C LYS A 528 29.33 30.29 -11.42
N ASP A 529 28.50 29.54 -12.15
CA ASP A 529 27.72 30.04 -13.30
C ASP A 529 26.67 31.08 -12.87
N VAL A 530 26.04 30.87 -11.71
CA VAL A 530 25.11 31.84 -11.10
C VAL A 530 25.84 33.08 -10.57
N GLY A 531 27.15 32.96 -10.31
CA GLY A 531 27.96 33.95 -9.61
C GLY A 531 27.75 33.82 -8.11
N LEU A 532 28.83 33.60 -7.34
CA LEU A 532 28.78 33.47 -5.87
C LEU A 532 28.23 34.74 -5.17
N GLU A 533 28.05 35.83 -5.90
CA GLU A 533 27.39 37.08 -5.49
C GLU A 533 25.88 36.91 -5.27
N ALA A 534 25.24 35.95 -5.96
CA ALA A 534 23.84 35.61 -5.75
C ALA A 534 23.71 34.23 -5.07
N PRO A 535 22.69 34.03 -4.22
CA PRO A 535 22.42 32.72 -3.65
C PRO A 535 22.00 31.73 -4.74
N LEU A 536 22.56 30.53 -4.68
CA LEU A 536 22.10 29.41 -5.48
C LEU A 536 20.66 29.06 -5.06
N PRO A 537 19.72 28.79 -5.99
CA PRO A 537 18.37 28.38 -5.63
C PRO A 537 18.38 27.12 -4.75
N TYR A 538 17.52 27.08 -3.73
CA TYR A 538 17.55 26.04 -2.70
C TYR A 538 17.30 24.65 -3.26
N ILE A 539 16.53 24.54 -4.35
CA ILE A 539 16.32 23.27 -5.05
C ILE A 539 17.63 22.59 -5.51
N ALA A 540 18.64 23.37 -5.89
CA ALA A 540 19.93 22.81 -6.31
C ALA A 540 20.77 22.35 -5.11
N GLY A 541 20.82 23.14 -4.03
CA GLY A 541 21.52 22.75 -2.80
C GLY A 541 20.88 21.52 -2.13
N GLU A 542 19.55 21.50 -2.03
CA GLU A 542 18.80 20.35 -1.50
C GLU A 542 19.02 19.10 -2.35
N LEU A 543 19.01 19.24 -3.68
CA LEU A 543 19.31 18.13 -4.59
C LEU A 543 20.71 17.58 -4.33
N ALA A 544 21.72 18.44 -4.18
CA ALA A 544 23.08 18.02 -3.93
C ALA A 544 23.22 17.23 -2.62
N ALA A 545 22.62 17.74 -1.53
CA ALA A 545 22.60 17.05 -0.24
C ALA A 545 21.91 15.69 -0.34
N ARG A 546 20.76 15.60 -1.02
CA ARG A 546 20.03 14.33 -1.20
C ARG A 546 20.76 13.34 -2.09
N ILE A 547 21.38 13.80 -3.19
CA ILE A 547 22.19 12.94 -4.06
C ILE A 547 23.35 12.36 -3.26
N LEU A 548 24.00 13.15 -2.40
CA LEU A 548 25.07 12.64 -1.56
C LEU A 548 24.59 11.50 -0.65
N MET A 549 23.43 11.64 -0.01
CA MET A 549 22.83 10.58 0.81
C MET A 549 22.54 9.30 0.01
N VAL A 550 22.08 9.46 -1.24
CA VAL A 550 21.85 8.31 -2.14
C VAL A 550 23.17 7.65 -2.51
N LEU A 551 24.22 8.41 -2.84
CA LEU A 551 25.53 7.86 -3.19
C LEU A 551 26.22 7.16 -2.02
N THR A 552 25.99 7.61 -0.78
CA THR A 552 26.51 6.91 0.41
C THR A 552 25.84 5.56 0.67
N ASN A 553 24.72 5.26 0.01
CA ASN A 553 24.02 3.99 0.14
C ASN A 553 23.78 3.35 -1.25
N PRO A 554 24.67 2.46 -1.70
CA PRO A 554 24.53 1.77 -2.99
C PRO A 554 23.23 0.94 -3.15
N LEU A 555 22.57 0.58 -2.05
CA LEU A 555 21.29 -0.15 -2.05
C LEU A 555 20.07 0.79 -2.12
N HIS A 556 20.28 2.09 -2.21
CA HIS A 556 19.19 3.06 -2.30
C HIS A 556 18.46 2.94 -3.63
N THR A 557 17.12 2.98 -3.61
CA THR A 557 16.23 2.82 -4.78
C THR A 557 16.58 3.74 -5.96
N LEU A 558 16.92 4.99 -5.68
CA LEU A 558 17.32 6.00 -6.67
C LEU A 558 18.78 5.96 -7.13
N TYR A 559 19.63 5.04 -6.63
CA TYR A 559 21.07 5.06 -6.89
C TYR A 559 21.41 5.03 -8.40
N GLY A 560 20.73 4.20 -9.20
CA GLY A 560 20.95 4.16 -10.65
C GLY A 560 20.45 5.43 -11.38
N LYS A 561 19.33 6.01 -10.94
CA LYS A 561 18.81 7.27 -11.49
C LYS A 561 19.72 8.46 -11.20
N VAL A 562 20.28 8.53 -9.99
CA VAL A 562 21.24 9.55 -9.57
C VAL A 562 22.53 9.47 -10.40
N ASN A 563 23.10 8.28 -10.58
CA ASN A 563 24.28 8.12 -11.41
C ASN A 563 24.01 8.51 -12.88
N LYS A 564 22.82 8.21 -13.42
CA LYS A 564 22.42 8.68 -14.76
C LYS A 564 22.32 10.21 -14.83
N PHE A 565 21.89 10.87 -13.76
CA PHE A 565 21.82 12.33 -13.69
C PHE A 565 23.21 12.98 -13.69
N LEU A 566 24.14 12.49 -12.87
CA LEU A 566 25.53 12.97 -12.79
C LEU A 566 26.34 12.70 -14.07
N ASN A 567 25.88 11.81 -14.95
CA ASN A 567 26.54 11.58 -16.25
C ASN A 567 26.00 12.50 -17.38
N LYS A 568 25.09 13.44 -17.08
CA LYS A 568 24.48 14.29 -18.11
C LYS A 568 25.37 15.44 -18.58
N GLY A 569 26.18 15.99 -17.70
CA GLY A 569 27.01 17.14 -18.05
C GLY A 569 27.62 17.82 -16.83
N PRO A 570 28.64 18.66 -17.05
CA PRO A 570 29.51 19.16 -15.99
C PRO A 570 28.88 20.23 -15.07
N ARG A 571 27.62 20.61 -15.31
CA ARG A 571 26.88 21.63 -14.55
C ARG A 571 25.38 21.42 -14.68
N TRP A 572 24.60 21.90 -13.71
CA TRP A 572 23.15 21.73 -13.68
C TRP A 572 22.41 22.96 -14.18
N GLU A 573 21.46 22.74 -15.08
CA GLU A 573 20.47 23.75 -15.42
C GLU A 573 19.38 23.79 -14.34
N VAL A 574 19.53 24.66 -13.34
CA VAL A 574 18.68 24.68 -12.13
C VAL A 574 17.19 24.75 -12.44
N VAL A 575 16.80 25.50 -13.48
CA VAL A 575 15.40 25.64 -13.91
C VAL A 575 14.80 24.32 -14.41
N LYS A 576 15.60 23.41 -14.96
CA LYS A 576 15.15 22.11 -15.50
C LYS A 576 15.20 20.98 -14.46
N ILE A 577 15.77 21.21 -13.28
CA ILE A 577 15.86 20.20 -12.22
C ILE A 577 14.48 19.60 -11.89
N PRO A 578 13.43 20.39 -11.60
CA PRO A 578 12.15 19.81 -11.21
C PRO A 578 11.53 18.98 -12.34
N SER A 579 11.51 19.50 -13.57
CA SER A 579 10.95 18.79 -14.72
C SER A 579 11.69 17.49 -15.03
N TYR A 580 13.01 17.45 -14.84
CA TYR A 580 13.80 16.24 -15.03
C TYR A 580 13.42 15.14 -14.02
N TRP A 581 13.33 15.48 -12.73
CA TRP A 581 13.02 14.49 -11.71
C TRP A 581 11.54 14.07 -11.73
N ILE A 582 10.63 14.99 -12.07
CA ILE A 582 9.22 14.64 -12.38
C ILE A 582 9.17 13.64 -13.52
N ASP A 583 9.87 13.89 -14.62
CA ASP A 583 9.92 12.97 -15.76
C ASP A 583 10.47 11.60 -15.34
N LYS A 584 11.58 11.57 -14.60
CA LYS A 584 12.26 10.31 -14.23
C LYS A 584 11.61 9.50 -13.12
N ILE A 585 10.81 10.12 -12.27
CA ILE A 585 10.16 9.43 -11.16
C ILE A 585 8.67 9.18 -11.46
N LEU A 586 7.95 10.17 -11.99
CA LEU A 586 6.50 10.02 -12.23
C LEU A 586 6.18 9.36 -13.58
N LEU A 587 6.98 9.59 -14.62
CA LEU A 587 6.67 9.15 -15.99
C LEU A 587 7.49 7.94 -16.47
N HIS A 588 8.60 7.62 -15.79
CA HIS A 588 9.48 6.50 -16.13
C HIS A 588 9.35 5.35 -15.12
N GLU A 589 9.65 4.13 -15.59
CA GLU A 589 9.66 2.92 -14.76
C GLU A 589 10.63 3.08 -13.57
N SER A 590 10.20 2.63 -12.39
CA SER A 590 11.08 2.45 -11.24
C SER A 590 12.10 1.35 -11.51
N GLU A 591 13.31 1.47 -10.97
CA GLU A 591 14.37 0.47 -11.21
C GLU A 591 14.09 -0.83 -10.46
N TYR A 592 13.41 -0.74 -9.32
CA TYR A 592 12.95 -1.87 -8.52
C TYR A 592 11.43 -1.92 -8.48
N ASP A 593 10.86 -3.12 -8.51
CA ASP A 593 9.42 -3.33 -8.35
C ASP A 593 8.98 -2.84 -6.94
N ASP A 594 7.81 -2.22 -6.83
CA ASP A 594 7.24 -1.63 -5.60
C ASP A 594 8.01 -0.43 -4.99
N SER A 595 9.06 0.08 -5.64
CA SER A 595 9.80 1.26 -5.15
C SER A 595 9.19 2.61 -5.54
N TYR A 596 8.14 2.61 -6.38
CA TYR A 596 7.52 3.85 -6.90
C TYR A 596 7.12 4.83 -5.79
N HIS A 597 6.44 4.38 -4.73
CA HIS A 597 6.03 5.25 -3.63
C HIS A 597 7.21 5.84 -2.84
N GLU A 598 8.32 5.10 -2.72
CA GLU A 598 9.54 5.57 -2.08
C GLU A 598 10.23 6.65 -2.94
N GLU A 599 10.33 6.42 -4.25
CA GLU A 599 10.87 7.41 -5.19
C GLU A 599 10.02 8.68 -5.22
N VAL A 600 8.68 8.55 -5.19
CA VAL A 600 7.75 9.69 -5.09
C VAL A 600 7.94 10.43 -3.77
N GLY A 601 8.08 9.73 -2.65
CA GLY A 601 8.37 10.33 -1.35
C GLY A 601 9.68 11.12 -1.36
N TRP A 602 10.73 10.60 -2.00
CA TRP A 602 11.98 11.31 -2.18
C TRP A 602 11.82 12.58 -3.02
N LEU A 603 11.06 12.50 -4.12
CA LEU A 603 10.76 13.65 -5.00
C LEU A 603 9.99 14.75 -4.26
N LEU A 604 8.93 14.37 -3.54
CA LEU A 604 8.12 15.32 -2.76
C LEU A 604 8.96 15.95 -1.64
N GLY A 605 9.83 15.17 -1.00
CA GLY A 605 10.79 15.69 -0.01
C GLY A 605 11.76 16.71 -0.60
N LEU A 606 12.29 16.46 -1.80
CA LEU A 606 13.11 17.41 -2.55
C LEU A 606 12.34 18.72 -2.82
N PHE A 607 11.07 18.62 -3.20
CA PHE A 607 10.24 19.79 -3.49
C PHE A 607 9.86 20.60 -2.25
N ILE A 608 9.53 19.94 -1.15
CA ILE A 608 9.19 20.60 0.12
C ILE A 608 10.40 21.38 0.66
N ASN A 609 11.56 20.73 0.72
CA ASN A 609 12.76 21.31 1.29
C ASN A 609 13.43 22.33 0.37
N GLY A 610 13.30 22.15 -0.95
CA GLY A 610 13.84 23.03 -1.98
C GLY A 610 13.01 24.29 -2.24
N LEU A 611 11.77 24.37 -1.76
CA LEU A 611 10.92 25.55 -1.86
C LEU A 611 11.09 26.42 -0.60
N ARG A 612 11.95 27.44 -0.69
CA ARG A 612 12.22 28.38 0.43
C ARG A 612 12.13 29.84 0.07
N THR A 613 12.26 30.21 -1.20
CA THR A 613 12.23 31.60 -1.63
C THR A 613 11.27 31.82 -2.80
N LYS A 614 10.95 33.10 -3.08
CA LYS A 614 10.19 33.49 -4.28
C LYS A 614 10.86 33.05 -5.58
N LYS A 615 12.19 32.97 -5.62
CA LYS A 615 12.95 32.49 -6.79
C LYS A 615 12.69 31.00 -7.02
N ASP A 616 12.67 30.20 -5.95
CA ASP A 616 12.34 28.77 -6.04
C ASP A 616 10.89 28.58 -6.51
N MET A 617 9.96 29.41 -5.99
CA MET A 617 8.56 29.39 -6.41
C MET A 617 8.40 29.68 -7.92
N ASP A 618 9.16 30.64 -8.49
CA ASP A 618 9.11 30.90 -9.94
C ASP A 618 9.67 29.73 -10.76
N ILE A 619 10.70 29.04 -10.26
CA ILE A 619 11.23 27.81 -10.89
C ILE A 619 10.14 26.74 -10.92
N TYR A 620 9.44 26.52 -9.80
CA TYR A 620 8.40 25.49 -9.68
C TYR A 620 7.21 25.81 -10.57
N ARG A 621 6.84 27.09 -10.66
CA ARG A 621 5.82 27.59 -11.57
C ARG A 621 6.19 27.34 -13.03
N ARG A 622 7.44 27.60 -13.45
CA ARG A 622 7.86 27.38 -14.85
C ARG A 622 7.97 25.90 -15.19
N ALA A 623 8.30 25.07 -14.21
CA ALA A 623 8.43 23.62 -14.37
C ALA A 623 7.09 22.86 -14.22
N ASN A 624 5.97 23.57 -14.00
CA ASN A 624 4.63 23.01 -13.78
C ASN A 624 4.60 21.98 -12.64
N VAL A 625 5.31 22.25 -11.54
CA VAL A 625 5.41 21.32 -10.40
C VAL A 625 4.05 21.09 -9.77
N PHE A 626 3.29 22.18 -9.52
CA PHE A 626 2.01 22.12 -8.82
C PHE A 626 0.95 21.34 -9.61
N GLU A 627 0.82 21.56 -10.91
CA GLU A 627 -0.10 20.80 -11.76
C GLU A 627 0.17 19.30 -11.69
N ARG A 628 1.46 18.91 -11.69
CA ARG A 628 1.88 17.51 -11.64
C ARG A 628 1.62 16.86 -10.29
N VAL A 629 1.88 17.56 -9.18
CA VAL A 629 1.60 17.01 -7.84
C VAL A 629 0.11 17.00 -7.51
N LEU A 630 -0.68 17.94 -8.03
CA LEU A 630 -2.14 17.93 -7.87
C LEU A 630 -2.78 16.78 -8.66
N SER A 631 -2.30 16.52 -9.88
CA SER A 631 -2.68 15.31 -10.63
C SER A 631 -2.25 14.03 -9.92
N LEU A 632 -1.02 13.98 -9.38
CA LEU A 632 -0.54 12.85 -8.59
C LEU A 632 -1.41 12.58 -7.35
N TYR A 633 -1.93 13.62 -6.69
CA TYR A 633 -2.84 13.46 -5.56
C TYR A 633 -4.13 12.74 -5.97
N ASN A 634 -4.64 12.96 -7.20
CA ASN A 634 -5.83 12.26 -7.67
C ASN A 634 -5.56 10.76 -7.92
N SER A 635 -4.31 10.33 -7.99
CA SER A 635 -3.98 8.92 -8.21
C SER A 635 -4.53 8.04 -7.09
N PRO A 636 -5.44 7.10 -7.35
CA PRO A 636 -6.06 6.25 -6.33
C PRO A 636 -5.06 5.36 -5.58
N THR A 637 -3.94 5.02 -6.22
CA THR A 637 -2.87 4.20 -5.64
C THR A 637 -2.00 4.93 -4.61
N LEU A 638 -2.12 6.27 -4.51
CA LEU A 638 -1.23 7.08 -3.67
C LEU A 638 -1.60 6.97 -2.17
N PRO A 639 -0.67 6.53 -1.29
CA PRO A 639 -0.89 6.47 0.15
C PRO A 639 -1.15 7.85 0.79
N ASP A 640 -1.92 7.85 1.89
CA ASP A 640 -2.24 9.07 2.67
C ASP A 640 -1.01 9.82 3.19
N SER A 641 0.11 9.14 3.44
CA SER A 641 1.37 9.78 3.84
C SER A 641 1.92 10.69 2.73
N LEU A 642 1.90 10.22 1.47
CA LEU A 642 2.35 10.98 0.32
C LEU A 642 1.34 12.07 -0.06
N ARG A 643 0.03 11.81 0.09
CA ARG A 643 -1.01 12.84 -0.02
C ARG A 643 -0.73 14.00 0.93
N ARG A 644 -0.41 13.71 2.20
CA ARG A 644 -0.03 14.75 3.18
C ARG A 644 1.25 15.49 2.79
N MET A 645 2.23 14.84 2.16
CA MET A 645 3.42 15.54 1.64
C MET A 645 3.07 16.50 0.49
N ILE A 646 2.13 16.15 -0.38
CA ILE A 646 1.63 17.07 -1.42
C ILE A 646 0.94 18.28 -0.76
N LEU A 647 0.10 18.05 0.25
CA LEU A 647 -0.54 19.13 1.01
C LEU A 647 0.51 20.01 1.72
N HIS A 648 1.57 19.41 2.28
CA HIS A 648 2.70 20.14 2.84
C HIS A 648 3.36 21.02 1.76
N LEU A 649 3.62 20.51 0.56
CA LEU A 649 4.20 21.29 -0.53
C LEU A 649 3.34 22.50 -0.92
N ILE A 650 2.01 22.34 -0.96
CA ILE A 650 1.08 23.45 -1.23
C ILE A 650 1.17 24.50 -0.10
N PHE A 651 1.15 24.05 1.15
CA PHE A 651 1.30 24.92 2.31
C PHE A 651 2.65 25.67 2.30
N ARG A 652 3.75 25.00 1.92
CA ARG A 652 5.06 25.63 1.72
C ARG A 652 5.02 26.72 0.66
N GLY A 653 4.30 26.49 -0.43
CA GLY A 653 4.03 27.50 -1.46
C GLY A 653 3.37 28.76 -0.89
N SER A 654 2.46 28.62 0.08
CA SER A 654 1.84 29.76 0.76
C SER A 654 2.82 30.56 1.62
N GLN A 655 3.83 29.90 2.23
CA GLN A 655 4.83 30.54 3.08
C GLN A 655 5.88 31.36 2.30
N VAL A 656 6.02 31.13 0.99
CA VAL A 656 7.00 31.81 0.12
C VAL A 656 6.34 32.82 -0.84
N ASP A 657 5.18 33.36 -0.45
CA ASP A 657 4.33 34.27 -1.25
C ASP A 657 3.88 33.68 -2.61
N GLY A 658 3.72 32.35 -2.67
CA GLY A 658 3.24 31.63 -3.85
C GLY A 658 1.71 31.56 -3.98
N SER A 659 0.96 32.02 -2.98
CA SER A 659 -0.49 31.84 -2.89
C SER A 659 -1.26 32.35 -4.11
N THR A 660 -0.92 33.54 -4.61
CA THR A 660 -1.57 34.13 -5.79
C THR A 660 -1.39 33.26 -7.05
N ILE A 661 -0.20 32.66 -7.22
CA ILE A 661 0.11 31.78 -8.35
C ILE A 661 -0.70 30.49 -8.25
N LEU A 662 -0.75 29.89 -7.06
CA LEU A 662 -1.47 28.66 -6.79
C LEU A 662 -2.98 28.81 -7.04
N LEU A 663 -3.57 29.92 -6.58
CA LEU A 663 -5.00 30.18 -6.73
C LEU A 663 -5.41 30.41 -8.20
N THR A 664 -4.62 31.15 -8.96
CA THR A 664 -5.08 31.63 -10.29
C THR A 664 -4.54 30.85 -11.47
N ARG A 665 -3.29 30.39 -11.42
CA ARG A 665 -2.68 29.65 -12.53
C ARG A 665 -2.80 28.14 -12.35
N ASN A 666 -2.59 27.66 -11.13
CA ASN A 666 -2.64 26.23 -10.86
C ASN A 666 -4.05 25.74 -10.49
N GLY A 667 -5.03 26.64 -10.36
CA GLY A 667 -6.42 26.29 -10.06
C GLY A 667 -6.60 25.59 -8.71
N ALA A 668 -5.72 25.87 -7.73
CA ALA A 668 -5.67 25.14 -6.48
C ALA A 668 -7.01 25.17 -5.73
N LEU A 669 -7.72 26.30 -5.73
CA LEU A 669 -9.01 26.39 -5.02
C LEU A 669 -10.08 25.48 -5.63
N SER A 670 -10.23 25.51 -6.95
CA SER A 670 -11.18 24.66 -7.67
C SER A 670 -10.87 23.18 -7.45
N TRP A 671 -9.58 22.84 -7.44
CA TRP A 671 -9.12 21.50 -7.14
C TRP A 671 -9.44 21.09 -5.70
N ILE A 672 -9.15 21.94 -4.70
CA ILE A 672 -9.49 21.68 -3.29
C ILE A 672 -11.01 21.46 -3.14
N GLN A 673 -11.83 22.30 -3.78
CA GLN A 673 -13.29 22.16 -3.74
C GLN A 673 -13.75 20.81 -4.31
N GLY A 674 -13.12 20.36 -5.40
CA GLY A 674 -13.36 19.03 -5.96
C GLY A 674 -13.05 17.90 -4.97
N GLN A 675 -11.90 17.97 -4.29
CA GLN A 675 -11.49 16.94 -3.31
C GLN A 675 -12.39 16.91 -2.07
N VAL A 676 -12.78 18.09 -1.56
CA VAL A 676 -13.70 18.19 -0.41
C VAL A 676 -15.08 17.63 -0.77
N SER A 677 -15.56 17.91 -1.97
CA SER A 677 -16.84 17.37 -2.47
C SER A 677 -16.80 15.84 -2.65
N ALA A 678 -15.63 15.29 -2.98
CA ALA A 678 -15.38 13.86 -3.11
C ALA A 678 -15.22 13.13 -1.76
N HIS A 679 -15.39 13.82 -0.63
CA HIS A 679 -15.26 13.27 0.74
C HIS A 679 -13.86 12.69 1.02
N ASP A 680 -12.80 13.37 0.57
CA ASP A 680 -11.42 12.98 0.81
C ASP A 680 -11.09 12.92 2.33
N GLY A 681 -10.28 11.93 2.74
CA GLY A 681 -9.90 11.72 4.13
C GLY A 681 -9.09 12.88 4.76
N GLN A 682 -8.57 13.81 3.95
CA GLN A 682 -7.86 15.03 4.39
C GLN A 682 -8.70 16.31 4.21
N SER A 683 -10.03 16.20 4.09
CA SER A 683 -10.94 17.34 3.88
C SER A 683 -10.71 18.50 4.86
N ASP A 684 -10.40 18.22 6.12
CA ASP A 684 -10.17 19.25 7.14
C ASP A 684 -8.88 20.05 6.86
N ILE A 685 -7.80 19.38 6.45
CA ILE A 685 -6.51 20.02 6.09
C ILE A 685 -6.67 20.83 4.79
N LEU A 686 -7.36 20.26 3.81
CA LEU A 686 -7.66 20.88 2.52
C LEU A 686 -8.40 22.22 2.68
N ARG A 687 -9.41 22.26 3.55
CA ARG A 687 -10.15 23.50 3.86
C ARG A 687 -9.26 24.56 4.51
N GLU A 688 -8.41 24.19 5.47
CA GLU A 688 -7.53 25.17 6.10
C GLU A 688 -6.44 25.67 5.14
N ILE A 689 -5.91 24.82 4.25
CA ILE A 689 -4.99 25.26 3.19
C ILE A 689 -5.67 26.28 2.26
N ALA A 690 -6.95 26.09 1.93
CA ALA A 690 -7.70 27.07 1.14
C ALA A 690 -7.81 28.42 1.86
N ASN A 691 -8.07 28.43 3.17
CA ASN A 691 -8.10 29.64 3.98
C ASN A 691 -6.73 30.34 3.99
N GLU A 692 -5.65 29.60 4.26
CA GLU A 692 -4.28 30.13 4.29
C GLU A 692 -3.86 30.74 2.95
N LEU A 693 -4.16 30.05 1.85
CA LEU A 693 -3.87 30.55 0.50
C LEU A 693 -4.62 31.85 0.21
N TYR A 694 -5.87 31.97 0.66
CA TYR A 694 -6.64 33.19 0.49
C TYR A 694 -6.12 34.32 1.37
N GLU A 695 -5.85 34.08 2.65
CA GLU A 695 -5.35 35.12 3.56
C GLU A 695 -4.04 35.72 3.06
N LYS A 696 -3.12 34.89 2.54
CA LYS A 696 -1.80 35.29 2.05
C LYS A 696 -1.75 35.69 0.57
N CYS A 697 -2.88 35.75 -0.14
CA CYS A 697 -2.87 36.18 -1.54
C CYS A 697 -2.90 37.71 -1.70
N ASP A 698 -2.52 38.17 -2.90
CA ASP A 698 -2.71 39.57 -3.29
C ASP A 698 -4.19 39.80 -3.65
N HIS A 699 -4.95 40.29 -2.68
CA HIS A 699 -6.39 40.54 -2.79
C HIS A 699 -6.74 41.56 -3.89
N GLU A 700 -5.91 42.59 -4.11
CA GLU A 700 -6.17 43.60 -5.15
C GLU A 700 -6.10 43.01 -6.56
N TRP A 701 -5.13 42.12 -6.78
CA TRP A 701 -4.99 41.43 -8.05
C TRP A 701 -6.05 40.33 -8.21
N LEU A 702 -6.36 39.60 -7.14
CA LEU A 702 -7.36 38.52 -7.15
C LEU A 702 -8.78 39.05 -7.42
N ASP A 703 -9.15 40.20 -6.86
CA ASP A 703 -10.47 40.82 -7.06
C ASP A 703 -10.66 41.28 -8.51
N ARG A 704 -9.58 41.79 -9.14
CA ARG A 704 -9.59 42.14 -10.58
C ARG A 704 -9.69 40.92 -11.48
N TRP A 705 -9.13 39.78 -11.06
CA TRP A 705 -9.12 38.54 -11.84
C TRP A 705 -10.42 37.73 -11.72
N SER A 706 -10.98 37.65 -10.51
CA SER A 706 -12.07 36.72 -10.17
C SER A 706 -13.48 37.31 -10.21
N GLY A 707 -13.62 38.64 -10.31
CA GLY A 707 -14.92 39.30 -10.37
C GLY A 707 -15.82 38.98 -9.17
N SER A 708 -15.28 39.09 -7.95
CA SER A 708 -15.99 38.85 -6.66
C SER A 708 -16.56 37.43 -6.42
N SER A 709 -16.24 36.44 -7.26
CA SER A 709 -16.72 35.05 -7.12
C SER A 709 -15.94 34.20 -6.10
N LEU A 710 -14.63 34.44 -5.96
CA LEU A 710 -13.72 33.67 -5.10
C LEU A 710 -13.99 33.82 -3.59
N PRO A 711 -14.24 35.04 -3.06
CA PRO A 711 -14.61 35.23 -1.65
C PRO A 711 -15.91 34.49 -1.27
N LEU A 712 -16.86 34.36 -2.20
CA LEU A 712 -18.10 33.61 -2.00
C LEU A 712 -17.87 32.10 -1.90
N VAL A 713 -16.95 31.56 -2.70
CA VAL A 713 -16.59 30.13 -2.67
C VAL A 713 -15.90 29.77 -1.35
N ILE A 714 -14.97 30.61 -0.90
CA ILE A 714 -14.28 30.40 0.39
C ILE A 714 -15.25 30.58 1.56
N ALA A 715 -16.14 31.58 1.49
CA ALA A 715 -17.21 31.74 2.46
C ALA A 715 -18.18 30.55 2.48
N GLN A 716 -18.48 29.92 1.34
CA GLN A 716 -19.26 28.68 1.28
C GLN A 716 -18.52 27.49 1.90
N MET A 717 -17.23 27.31 1.59
CA MET A 717 -16.40 26.26 2.18
C MET A 717 -16.20 26.40 3.69
N SER A 718 -16.18 27.63 4.20
CA SER A 718 -16.10 27.93 5.64
C SER A 718 -17.48 27.98 6.32
N ALA A 719 -18.57 28.22 5.58
CA ALA A 719 -19.95 28.15 6.07
C ALA A 719 -20.52 26.73 6.11
N GLU A 720 -19.98 25.77 5.35
CA GLU A 720 -20.28 24.34 5.51
C GLU A 720 -19.80 23.76 6.86
N ASN A 721 -19.11 24.57 7.68
CA ASN A 721 -18.83 24.28 9.10
C ASN A 721 -19.98 24.65 10.07
N ASN A 722 -21.02 25.35 9.61
CA ASN A 722 -22.11 25.83 10.46
C ASN A 722 -23.35 24.96 10.44
#